data_AF-A0A1E5GP52-F1
#
_entry.id   AF-A0A1E5GP52-F1
#
_cell.length_a   1.000
_cell.length_b   1.000
_cell.length_c   1.000
_cell.angle_alpha   90.00
_cell.angle_beta   90.00
_cell.angle_gamma   90.00
#
_symmetry.space_group_name_H-M   'P 1'
#
loop_
_entity.id
_entity.type
_entity.pdbx_description
1 polymer ?
#
loop_
_entity_poly.entity_id
_entity_poly.type
_entity_poly.pdbx_seq_one_letter_code
_entity_poly.pdbx_strand_id
1 'polypeptide(L)'
;MNCWEILELEPTSDKKKVEQAYEAKLKMINVEEEPLAFQKLKEAFDSAIFLSGTLIESNRPVEFSKPSIETDTAVESNTKGWPVEESQEVPSENEKPKQENNVIVFKQELATVYEKMDFFSDVEKWTPLFSNELEWTNAEYDEIAEIIQTFLRLNYRVLSGQIIDYLDTFCDVDSLAKEHKTDNDFRYIWTQIKHVPPFSFDIYQDISKEERIEYFTNRYELFQIVEGAVPNQSSWSDRLHMCRTLTTKDYDVITLQISYLLLNDFRMEQDQTVIEFKGLLSEAIALKRNKTSAFFSAYYAWVKQKGSTNDVLIYDKSELTIPTTTVNLLMGYVYFKLRRYSHVKECWEELSKKNPTLFRPQELAMLQPIDVKHVPQKNQKSMWRYVGAVFLLLIALSKISGIVSRNNERNSYSSLSDIQSSFKEENNLETNNVTADLLELKESENLYEQFIYYFYIDREDEDRASFIEANTVGQAKEMAQSMTVSELPEIMIDSRYDFYASPDNVAGYGPVTALTLLDEEKPFIILQEDKEERISAIFGDGWEVLAKDKFEALWADIQVRPMMSQKFFVVYYLLSDERNENLKDNPEYATENVKKLLEKNRSMPIAKEFEAGTWQISQDEEDKLYTIINDKNDEHRFILSYDEYGRLEHIYGDEWETIDDTKKKAIYDNAEEEKIGVY
;
A
#
# COMPACT_ATOMS: atom_id res chain seq x y z
N MET A 1 -2.65 17.05 30.63
CA MET A 1 -4.10 17.34 30.67
C MET A 1 -4.79 16.06 30.22
N ASN A 2 -5.73 15.54 30.99
CA ASN A 2 -6.49 14.34 30.63
C ASN A 2 -7.75 14.71 29.81
N CYS A 3 -8.42 13.73 29.22
CA CYS A 3 -9.58 13.97 28.36
C CYS A 3 -10.74 14.71 29.07
N TRP A 4 -10.97 14.42 30.34
CA TRP A 4 -12.01 15.06 31.16
C TRP A 4 -11.68 16.54 31.43
N GLU A 5 -10.42 16.84 31.74
CA GLU A 5 -9.93 18.22 31.89
C GLU A 5 -10.06 19.04 30.60
N ILE A 6 -9.85 18.43 29.43
CA ILE A 6 -9.96 19.10 28.11
C ILE A 6 -11.44 19.38 27.75
N LEU A 7 -12.34 18.46 28.11
CA LEU A 7 -13.79 18.60 27.93
C LEU A 7 -14.48 19.42 29.04
N GLU A 8 -13.74 19.85 30.07
CA GLU A 8 -14.29 20.48 31.29
C GLU A 8 -15.38 19.65 31.99
N LEU A 9 -15.18 18.33 32.01
CA LEU A 9 -16.04 17.35 32.68
C LEU A 9 -15.33 16.71 33.89
N GLU A 10 -16.13 16.21 34.83
CA GLU A 10 -15.71 15.15 35.75
C GLU A 10 -15.86 13.78 35.07
N PRO A 11 -15.03 12.76 35.40
CA PRO A 11 -15.11 11.43 34.80
C PRO A 11 -16.51 10.81 34.90
N THR A 12 -17.07 10.41 33.77
CA THR A 12 -18.47 9.92 33.70
C THR A 12 -18.66 8.78 32.70
N SER A 13 -19.62 7.90 32.99
CA SER A 13 -20.12 6.86 32.07
C SER A 13 -21.23 7.37 31.14
N ASP A 14 -21.70 8.61 31.33
CA ASP A 14 -22.77 9.19 30.51
C ASP A 14 -22.22 9.79 29.20
N LYS A 15 -22.15 8.96 28.15
CA LYS A 15 -21.69 9.35 26.81
C LYS A 15 -22.38 10.60 26.26
N LYS A 16 -23.65 10.85 26.61
CA LYS A 16 -24.36 12.06 26.15
C LYS A 16 -23.83 13.35 26.76
N LYS A 17 -23.27 13.30 27.97
CA LYS A 17 -22.56 14.46 28.54
C LYS A 17 -21.22 14.69 27.85
N VAL A 18 -20.54 13.62 27.45
CA VAL A 18 -19.28 13.68 26.67
C VAL A 18 -19.53 14.29 25.29
N GLU A 19 -20.58 13.84 24.59
CA GLU A 19 -21.08 14.40 23.32
C GLU A 19 -21.46 15.88 23.46
N GLN A 20 -22.24 16.25 24.48
CA GLN A 20 -22.67 17.64 24.69
C GLN A 20 -21.51 18.58 25.06
N ALA A 21 -20.53 18.12 25.84
CA ALA A 21 -19.34 18.90 26.15
C ALA A 21 -18.44 19.09 24.91
N TYR A 22 -18.26 18.04 24.11
CA TYR A 22 -17.55 18.11 22.84
C TYR A 22 -18.23 19.09 21.87
N GLU A 23 -19.55 19.01 21.66
CA GLU A 23 -20.29 19.98 20.86
C GLU A 23 -20.15 21.43 21.36
N ALA A 24 -20.18 21.63 22.67
CA ALA A 24 -20.07 22.96 23.28
C ALA A 24 -18.67 23.56 23.11
N LYS A 25 -17.61 22.74 23.19
CA LYS A 25 -16.23 23.14 22.90
C LYS A 25 -15.97 23.33 21.41
N LEU A 26 -16.52 22.47 20.55
CA LEU A 26 -16.35 22.54 19.09
C LEU A 26 -16.90 23.85 18.52
N LYS A 27 -18.04 24.32 19.05
CA LYS A 27 -18.64 25.62 18.69
C LYS A 27 -17.82 26.85 19.16
N MET A 28 -16.67 26.64 19.80
CA MET A 28 -15.69 27.69 20.17
C MET A 28 -14.37 27.62 19.40
N ILE A 29 -14.19 26.64 18.50
CA ILE A 29 -12.96 26.44 17.71
C ILE A 29 -13.28 26.72 16.23
N ASN A 30 -12.53 27.63 15.61
CA ASN A 30 -12.53 27.72 14.14
C ASN A 30 -11.60 26.62 13.58
N VAL A 31 -12.17 25.64 12.89
CA VAL A 31 -11.46 24.41 12.47
C VAL A 31 -10.37 24.71 11.43
N GLU A 32 -10.54 25.74 10.61
CA GLU A 32 -9.56 26.16 9.59
C GLU A 32 -8.38 26.94 10.20
N GLU A 33 -8.61 27.73 11.25
CA GLU A 33 -7.57 28.56 11.90
C GLU A 33 -6.85 27.83 13.04
N GLU A 34 -7.51 26.90 13.74
CA GLU A 34 -6.96 26.17 14.90
C GLU A 34 -7.06 24.63 14.79
N PRO A 35 -6.54 23.99 13.72
CA PRO A 35 -6.65 22.54 13.51
C PRO A 35 -6.03 21.71 14.65
N LEU A 36 -4.95 22.19 15.28
CA LEU A 36 -4.33 21.54 16.45
C LEU A 36 -5.14 21.65 17.74
N ALA A 37 -6.09 22.59 17.83
CA ALA A 37 -7.05 22.65 18.94
C ALA A 37 -8.22 21.69 18.68
N PHE A 38 -8.73 21.66 17.44
CA PHE A 38 -9.74 20.70 16.99
C PHE A 38 -9.28 19.25 17.18
N GLN A 39 -8.06 18.91 16.74
CA GLN A 39 -7.51 17.56 16.90
C GLN A 39 -7.44 17.15 18.38
N LYS A 40 -6.92 18.00 19.27
CA LYS A 40 -6.84 17.69 20.71
C LYS A 40 -8.21 17.56 21.37
N LEU A 41 -9.20 18.33 20.91
CA LEU A 41 -10.58 18.20 21.37
C LEU A 41 -11.19 16.86 20.91
N LYS A 42 -10.91 16.44 19.67
CA LYS A 42 -11.35 15.15 19.13
C LYS A 42 -10.67 13.97 19.85
N GLU A 43 -9.35 13.98 20.00
CA GLU A 43 -8.60 12.98 20.76
C GLU A 43 -9.10 12.85 22.21
N ALA A 44 -9.47 13.98 22.85
CA ALA A 44 -10.09 13.98 24.18
C ALA A 44 -11.51 13.41 24.17
N PHE A 45 -12.34 13.74 23.17
CA PHE A 45 -13.67 13.16 22.99
C PHE A 45 -13.60 11.64 22.80
N ASP A 46 -12.81 11.16 21.84
CA ASP A 46 -12.66 9.73 21.54
C ASP A 46 -12.16 8.96 22.78
N SER A 47 -11.15 9.51 23.48
CA SER A 47 -10.65 8.96 24.76
C SER A 47 -11.74 8.92 25.85
N ALA A 48 -12.58 9.94 25.96
CA ALA A 48 -13.67 9.99 26.93
C ALA A 48 -14.85 9.07 26.55
N ILE A 49 -15.12 8.88 25.26
CA ILE A 49 -16.11 7.90 24.75
C ILE A 49 -15.63 6.46 24.97
N PHE A 50 -14.32 6.20 24.88
CA PHE A 50 -13.73 4.91 25.25
C PHE A 50 -13.83 4.67 26.77
N LEU A 51 -13.34 5.60 27.59
CA LEU A 51 -13.32 5.45 29.05
C LEU A 51 -14.72 5.47 29.69
N SER A 52 -15.67 6.23 29.15
CA SER A 52 -17.08 6.14 29.56
C SER A 52 -17.71 4.78 29.22
N GLY A 53 -17.18 4.06 28.24
CA GLY A 53 -17.54 2.68 27.94
C GLY A 53 -17.05 1.70 29.02
N THR A 54 -15.79 1.79 29.42
CA THR A 54 -15.19 0.89 30.43
C THR A 54 -15.72 1.12 31.85
N LEU A 55 -16.23 2.32 32.15
CA LEU A 55 -16.86 2.64 33.45
C LEU A 55 -18.24 1.97 33.68
N ILE A 56 -18.80 1.25 32.70
CA ILE A 56 -20.19 0.75 32.75
C ILE A 56 -20.38 -0.62 33.45
N GLU A 57 -19.30 -1.34 33.78
CA GLU A 57 -19.41 -2.57 34.62
C GLU A 57 -19.83 -2.30 36.07
N SER A 58 -20.01 -1.04 36.49
CA SER A 58 -20.56 -0.69 37.82
C SER A 58 -21.70 0.34 37.78
N ASN A 59 -22.92 -0.18 37.58
CA ASN A 59 -24.25 0.44 37.73
C ASN A 59 -24.84 1.24 36.53
N ARG A 60 -26.06 0.86 36.15
CA ARG A 60 -27.08 1.55 35.32
C ARG A 60 -28.36 1.77 36.17
N PRO A 61 -29.45 2.45 35.71
CA PRO A 61 -29.74 3.16 34.44
C PRO A 61 -29.94 4.70 34.68
N VAL A 62 -30.73 5.56 33.99
CA VAL A 62 -31.87 5.50 33.03
C VAL A 62 -32.01 6.81 32.22
N GLU A 63 -32.49 6.73 30.95
CA GLU A 63 -33.14 7.83 30.16
C GLU A 63 -32.31 9.14 29.97
N PHE A 64 -32.67 10.25 29.27
CA PHE A 64 -33.53 10.61 28.10
C PHE A 64 -32.90 11.91 27.47
N SER A 65 -33.31 12.63 26.40
CA SER A 65 -34.31 12.54 25.30
C SER A 65 -33.75 13.27 24.04
N LYS A 66 -34.52 14.16 23.37
CA LYS A 66 -34.22 15.12 22.27
C LYS A 66 -35.16 16.37 22.41
N PRO A 67 -35.36 17.32 21.43
CA PRO A 67 -34.68 17.68 20.16
C PRO A 67 -34.51 19.24 19.93
N SER A 68 -34.39 19.68 18.65
CA SER A 68 -34.89 20.97 18.03
C SER A 68 -33.96 22.22 17.96
N ILE A 69 -33.97 23.15 16.96
CA ILE A 69 -34.35 23.16 15.50
C ILE A 69 -34.04 24.57 14.83
N GLU A 70 -33.77 24.64 13.50
CA GLU A 70 -33.93 25.82 12.56
C GLU A 70 -33.20 27.19 12.84
N THR A 71 -33.06 28.23 11.98
CA THR A 71 -33.25 28.52 10.51
C THR A 71 -32.56 29.87 10.10
N ASP A 72 -32.24 30.04 8.79
CA ASP A 72 -32.33 31.26 7.94
C ASP A 72 -31.67 32.62 8.36
N THR A 73 -31.54 33.69 7.54
CA THR A 73 -31.99 33.99 6.15
C THR A 73 -30.99 34.89 5.38
N ALA A 74 -31.12 34.96 4.05
CA ALA A 74 -30.42 35.85 3.11
C ALA A 74 -30.86 37.34 3.14
N VAL A 75 -30.29 38.20 2.27
CA VAL A 75 -31.03 39.09 1.32
C VAL A 75 -30.11 39.81 0.31
N GLU A 76 -30.69 40.15 -0.85
CA GLU A 76 -30.09 40.58 -2.13
C GLU A 76 -29.75 42.10 -2.27
N SER A 77 -29.12 42.49 -3.40
CA SER A 77 -29.70 43.34 -4.49
C SER A 77 -28.64 44.27 -5.15
N ASN A 78 -28.41 44.20 -6.48
CA ASN A 78 -29.07 44.90 -7.62
C ASN A 78 -28.83 46.45 -7.68
N THR A 79 -28.62 47.15 -8.83
CA THR A 79 -28.62 46.78 -10.27
C THR A 79 -28.02 47.89 -11.18
N LYS A 80 -27.47 47.49 -12.36
CA LYS A 80 -27.52 48.11 -13.73
C LYS A 80 -27.27 49.62 -13.99
N GLY A 81 -26.56 49.93 -15.09
CA GLY A 81 -26.68 51.24 -15.79
C GLY A 81 -25.66 51.58 -16.90
N TRP A 82 -25.87 51.13 -18.14
CA TRP A 82 -25.27 51.64 -19.41
C TRP A 82 -26.21 52.72 -20.03
N PRO A 83 -25.86 53.59 -21.04
CA PRO A 83 -25.07 53.26 -22.25
C PRO A 83 -24.27 54.40 -23.00
N VAL A 84 -23.54 54.03 -24.09
CA VAL A 84 -23.45 54.63 -25.48
C VAL A 84 -23.30 56.18 -25.63
N GLU A 85 -22.43 56.77 -26.49
CA GLU A 85 -22.38 56.67 -27.97
C GLU A 85 -21.07 57.17 -28.65
N GLU A 86 -20.60 56.39 -29.63
CA GLU A 86 -19.97 56.67 -30.95
C GLU A 86 -19.33 58.04 -31.34
N SER A 87 -18.09 58.01 -31.87
CA SER A 87 -17.65 58.80 -33.07
C SER A 87 -16.35 58.23 -33.68
N GLN A 88 -16.06 58.50 -34.96
CA GLN A 88 -14.88 58.03 -35.71
C GLN A 88 -13.87 59.17 -36.02
N GLU A 89 -12.56 58.86 -36.07
CA GLU A 89 -11.59 59.17 -37.16
C GLU A 89 -10.11 59.06 -36.69
N VAL A 90 -9.22 58.72 -37.64
CA VAL A 90 -7.76 58.51 -37.51
C VAL A 90 -7.15 58.97 -38.86
N PRO A 91 -6.06 59.78 -38.95
CA PRO A 91 -4.80 59.61 -38.21
C PRO A 91 -4.04 60.88 -37.76
N SER A 92 -3.14 60.72 -36.79
CA SER A 92 -1.74 61.22 -36.89
C SER A 92 -0.85 60.64 -35.78
N GLU A 93 0.46 60.68 -36.01
CA GLU A 93 1.55 60.22 -35.15
C GLU A 93 1.48 60.80 -33.71
N ASN A 94 1.56 59.91 -32.72
CA ASN A 94 2.27 60.13 -31.46
C ASN A 94 2.60 58.76 -30.84
N GLU A 95 3.84 58.61 -30.36
CA GLU A 95 4.31 57.37 -29.74
C GLU A 95 3.62 57.17 -28.39
N LYS A 96 2.68 56.21 -28.32
CA LYS A 96 2.33 55.59 -27.03
C LYS A 96 3.45 54.63 -26.63
N PRO A 97 3.70 54.42 -25.32
CA PRO A 97 4.67 53.43 -24.88
C PRO A 97 4.34 52.07 -25.49
N LYS A 98 5.37 51.31 -25.87
CA LYS A 98 5.17 49.89 -26.18
C LYS A 98 4.57 49.23 -24.94
N GLN A 99 3.36 48.71 -25.09
CA GLN A 99 2.80 47.73 -24.15
C GLN A 99 3.82 46.58 -24.07
N GLU A 100 4.30 46.28 -22.86
CA GLU A 100 5.29 45.23 -22.69
C GLU A 100 4.67 43.89 -23.11
N ASN A 101 5.41 43.14 -23.92
CA ASN A 101 4.98 41.83 -24.40
C ASN A 101 4.82 40.90 -23.18
N ASN A 102 3.71 40.16 -23.12
CA ASN A 102 3.35 39.38 -21.92
C ASN A 102 4.42 38.35 -21.57
N VAL A 103 5.08 37.76 -22.58
CA VAL A 103 6.19 36.81 -22.42
C VAL A 103 7.44 37.46 -21.82
N ILE A 104 7.66 38.77 -22.02
CA ILE A 104 8.76 39.50 -21.37
C ILE A 104 8.48 39.68 -19.88
N VAL A 105 7.24 40.01 -19.51
CA VAL A 105 6.80 40.12 -18.11
C VAL A 105 6.92 38.75 -17.42
N PHE A 106 6.35 37.70 -18.02
CA PHE A 106 6.43 36.32 -17.55
C PHE A 106 7.89 35.86 -17.31
N LYS A 107 8.81 36.17 -18.23
CA LYS A 107 10.25 35.86 -18.06
C LYS A 107 10.88 36.58 -16.85
N GLN A 108 10.46 37.80 -16.53
CA GLN A 108 10.96 38.55 -15.37
C GLN A 108 10.37 38.01 -14.05
N GLU A 109 9.09 37.63 -14.05
CA GLU A 109 8.41 37.05 -12.89
C GLU A 109 8.92 35.64 -12.58
N LEU A 110 9.09 34.78 -13.59
CA LEU A 110 9.72 33.46 -13.46
C LEU A 110 11.17 33.56 -12.97
N ALA A 111 11.94 34.53 -13.46
CA ALA A 111 13.28 34.81 -12.93
C ALA A 111 13.23 35.24 -11.46
N THR A 112 12.25 36.05 -11.07
CA THR A 112 12.05 36.50 -9.68
C THR A 112 11.64 35.35 -8.74
N VAL A 113 10.86 34.36 -9.22
CA VAL A 113 10.55 33.13 -8.47
C VAL A 113 11.80 32.26 -8.33
N TYR A 114 12.52 32.02 -9.43
CA TYR A 114 13.75 31.22 -9.42
C TYR A 114 14.83 31.84 -8.53
N GLU A 115 15.02 33.17 -8.58
CA GLU A 115 15.98 33.89 -7.75
C GLU A 115 15.70 33.81 -6.24
N LYS A 116 14.49 33.47 -5.80
CA LYS A 116 14.21 33.26 -4.36
C LYS A 116 14.68 31.89 -3.85
N MET A 117 14.78 30.89 -4.73
CA MET A 117 15.14 29.50 -4.39
C MET A 117 14.26 28.91 -3.28
N ASP A 118 12.94 29.06 -3.39
CA ASP A 118 11.93 28.56 -2.45
C ASP A 118 10.64 28.06 -3.12
N PHE A 119 10.71 27.75 -4.42
CA PHE A 119 9.59 27.44 -5.32
C PHE A 119 9.21 25.95 -5.40
N PHE A 120 9.85 25.10 -4.59
CA PHE A 120 9.92 23.64 -4.81
C PHE A 120 8.59 22.89 -4.60
N SER A 121 7.77 23.34 -3.65
CA SER A 121 6.52 22.67 -3.24
C SER A 121 5.34 23.62 -3.03
N ASP A 122 5.55 24.93 -3.12
CA ASP A 122 4.59 25.96 -2.72
C ASP A 122 3.92 26.59 -3.95
N VAL A 123 2.66 26.23 -4.19
CA VAL A 123 1.86 26.67 -5.35
C VAL A 123 1.59 28.18 -5.33
N GLU A 124 1.46 28.82 -4.15
CA GLU A 124 1.14 30.26 -4.06
C GLU A 124 2.24 31.13 -4.67
N LYS A 125 3.48 30.61 -4.76
CA LYS A 125 4.61 31.29 -5.41
C LYS A 125 4.56 31.24 -6.94
N TRP A 126 3.77 30.33 -7.51
CA TRP A 126 3.59 30.16 -8.94
C TRP A 126 2.36 30.92 -9.47
N THR A 127 1.29 31.04 -8.68
CA THR A 127 0.04 31.74 -9.05
C THR A 127 0.22 33.16 -9.64
N PRO A 128 1.17 34.01 -9.18
CA PRO A 128 1.39 35.32 -9.79
C PRO A 128 1.68 35.28 -11.30
N LEU A 129 2.45 34.29 -11.78
CA LEU A 129 2.88 34.19 -13.18
C LEU A 129 1.72 34.02 -14.16
N PHE A 130 0.60 33.44 -13.70
CA PHE A 130 -0.58 33.14 -14.50
C PHE A 130 -1.71 34.16 -14.28
N SER A 131 -1.51 35.17 -13.44
CA SER A 131 -2.56 36.15 -13.09
C SER A 131 -3.04 37.01 -14.27
N ASN A 132 -2.29 37.04 -15.38
CA ASN A 132 -2.62 37.76 -16.61
C ASN A 132 -2.93 36.84 -17.81
N GLU A 133 -3.12 35.52 -17.60
CA GLU A 133 -3.32 34.51 -18.65
C GLU A 133 -4.42 34.90 -19.66
N LEU A 134 -5.54 35.45 -19.18
CA LEU A 134 -6.68 35.88 -20.00
C LEU A 134 -6.36 37.09 -20.92
N GLU A 135 -5.20 37.73 -20.76
CA GLU A 135 -4.71 38.81 -21.63
C GLU A 135 -3.69 38.34 -22.68
N TRP A 136 -3.29 37.06 -22.65
CA TRP A 136 -2.31 36.51 -23.59
C TRP A 136 -2.92 36.19 -24.95
N THR A 137 -2.21 36.53 -26.03
CA THR A 137 -2.52 36.01 -27.36
C THR A 137 -2.02 34.56 -27.51
N ASN A 138 -2.62 33.77 -28.41
CA ASN A 138 -2.20 32.37 -28.64
C ASN A 138 -0.70 32.21 -28.88
N ALA A 139 -0.07 33.15 -29.60
CA ALA A 139 1.37 33.10 -29.88
C ALA A 139 2.25 33.45 -28.65
N GLU A 140 1.72 34.18 -27.68
CA GLU A 140 2.38 34.42 -26.38
C GLU A 140 2.19 33.21 -25.45
N TYR A 141 1.00 32.60 -25.45
CA TYR A 141 0.74 31.32 -24.76
C TYR A 141 1.68 30.22 -25.27
N ASP A 142 1.81 30.06 -26.60
CA ASP A 142 2.72 29.08 -27.22
C ASP A 142 4.18 29.28 -26.76
N GLU A 143 4.68 30.53 -26.73
CA GLU A 143 6.05 30.82 -26.25
C GLU A 143 6.19 30.59 -24.73
N ILE A 144 5.15 30.88 -23.94
CA ILE A 144 5.11 30.62 -22.49
C ILE A 144 5.11 29.12 -22.19
N ALA A 145 4.39 28.31 -22.95
CA ALA A 145 4.39 26.86 -22.84
C ALA A 145 5.78 26.27 -23.19
N GLU A 146 6.48 26.77 -24.21
CA GLU A 146 7.87 26.37 -24.51
C GLU A 146 8.84 26.72 -23.36
N ILE A 147 8.62 27.84 -22.66
CA ILE A 147 9.42 28.26 -21.50
C ILE A 147 9.15 27.36 -20.30
N ILE A 148 7.89 27.03 -20.01
CA ILE A 148 7.53 26.11 -18.92
C ILE A 148 8.04 24.69 -19.19
N GLN A 149 7.89 24.17 -20.41
CA GLN A 149 8.51 22.89 -20.81
C GLN A 149 10.03 22.90 -20.62
N THR A 150 10.70 24.00 -20.98
CA THR A 150 12.14 24.18 -20.79
C THR A 150 12.52 24.25 -19.31
N PHE A 151 11.73 24.94 -18.49
CA PHE A 151 11.93 25.03 -17.05
C PHE A 151 11.77 23.66 -16.38
N LEU A 152 10.67 22.95 -16.66
CA LEU A 152 10.36 21.63 -16.12
C LEU A 152 11.47 20.62 -16.48
N ARG A 153 11.87 20.55 -17.75
CA ARG A 153 12.98 19.69 -18.22
C ARG A 153 14.29 19.93 -17.47
N LEU A 154 14.56 21.16 -17.02
CA LEU A 154 15.78 21.52 -16.31
C LEU A 154 15.67 21.34 -14.78
N ASN A 155 14.46 21.44 -14.20
CA ASN A 155 14.28 21.57 -12.74
C ASN A 155 13.40 20.50 -12.09
N TYR A 156 12.74 19.59 -12.82
CA TYR A 156 11.81 18.60 -12.24
C TYR A 156 12.36 17.80 -11.04
N ARG A 157 13.67 17.53 -11.01
CA ARG A 157 14.37 16.85 -9.90
C ARG A 157 14.29 17.57 -8.55
N VAL A 158 13.92 18.86 -8.56
CA VAL A 158 13.78 19.71 -7.37
C VAL A 158 12.37 20.26 -7.18
N LEU A 159 11.37 19.70 -7.88
CA LEU A 159 9.95 20.07 -7.75
C LEU A 159 9.14 18.93 -7.12
N SER A 160 8.09 19.25 -6.37
CA SER A 160 7.05 18.28 -6.01
C SER A 160 6.11 18.02 -7.19
N GLY A 161 5.43 16.86 -7.18
CA GLY A 161 4.39 16.53 -8.17
C GLY A 161 3.33 17.62 -8.26
N GLN A 162 2.87 18.17 -7.12
CA GLN A 162 1.88 19.25 -7.06
C GLN A 162 2.26 20.49 -7.90
N ILE A 163 3.55 20.86 -7.97
CA ILE A 163 4.00 21.98 -8.82
C ILE A 163 4.02 21.59 -10.30
N ILE A 164 4.34 20.34 -10.61
CA ILE A 164 4.34 19.79 -11.97
C ILE A 164 2.91 19.69 -12.52
N ASP A 165 1.97 19.18 -11.72
CA ASP A 165 0.55 19.06 -12.07
C ASP A 165 -0.13 20.43 -12.20
N TYR A 166 0.24 21.37 -11.33
CA TYR A 166 -0.18 22.77 -11.44
C TYR A 166 0.30 23.38 -12.76
N LEU A 167 1.59 23.23 -13.11
CA LEU A 167 2.14 23.76 -14.36
C LEU A 167 1.62 23.05 -15.62
N ASP A 168 1.27 21.76 -15.54
CA ASP A 168 0.59 21.05 -16.63
C ASP A 168 -0.80 21.65 -16.90
N THR A 169 -1.55 21.94 -15.84
CA THR A 169 -2.91 22.51 -15.91
C THR A 169 -2.98 23.82 -16.70
N PHE A 170 -1.95 24.68 -16.62
CA PHE A 170 -1.89 25.97 -17.33
C PHE A 170 -1.24 25.93 -18.72
N CYS A 171 -0.57 24.82 -19.08
CA CYS A 171 0.17 24.74 -20.34
C CYS A 171 -0.30 23.59 -21.26
N ASP A 172 -1.17 22.70 -20.79
CA ASP A 172 -1.59 21.46 -21.47
C ASP A 172 -0.38 20.68 -22.01
N VAL A 173 0.64 20.54 -21.15
CA VAL A 173 1.91 19.90 -21.48
C VAL A 173 1.66 18.44 -21.86
N ASP A 174 0.66 17.82 -21.24
CA ASP A 174 0.19 16.48 -21.57
C ASP A 174 -0.35 16.36 -23.01
N SER A 175 -1.00 17.36 -23.60
CA SER A 175 -1.37 17.34 -25.03
C SER A 175 -0.22 17.76 -25.94
N LEU A 176 0.60 18.73 -25.53
CA LEU A 176 1.79 19.14 -26.29
C LEU A 176 2.79 17.97 -26.45
N ALA A 177 3.02 17.16 -25.41
CA ALA A 177 3.82 15.94 -25.46
C ALA A 177 3.20 14.80 -26.31
N LYS A 178 1.91 14.91 -26.68
CA LYS A 178 1.23 13.99 -27.61
C LYS A 178 1.33 14.46 -29.07
N GLU A 179 1.48 15.76 -29.36
CA GLU A 179 1.67 16.28 -30.72
C GLU A 179 3.00 15.81 -31.34
N HIS A 180 2.97 15.33 -32.59
CA HIS A 180 4.15 14.92 -33.37
C HIS A 180 5.03 16.09 -33.88
N LYS A 181 5.10 17.20 -33.13
CA LYS A 181 5.91 18.39 -33.45
C LYS A 181 6.92 18.78 -32.37
N THR A 182 6.65 18.46 -31.09
CA THR A 182 7.64 18.63 -30.04
C THR A 182 8.84 17.72 -30.31
N ASP A 183 10.02 18.13 -29.86
CA ASP A 183 11.22 17.29 -29.95
C ASP A 183 10.99 15.93 -29.28
N ASN A 184 11.43 14.84 -29.89
CA ASN A 184 11.15 13.47 -29.42
C ASN A 184 11.64 13.25 -27.98
N ASP A 185 12.73 13.94 -27.62
CA ASP A 185 13.34 13.89 -26.29
C ASP A 185 12.39 14.42 -25.20
N PHE A 186 11.57 15.45 -25.48
CA PHE A 186 10.68 16.01 -24.45
C PHE A 186 9.61 15.01 -24.02
N ARG A 187 8.98 14.29 -24.96
CA ARG A 187 7.98 13.26 -24.65
C ARG A 187 8.53 12.14 -23.78
N TYR A 188 9.79 11.73 -23.98
CA TYR A 188 10.45 10.73 -23.14
C TYR A 188 10.76 11.24 -21.73
N ILE A 189 11.18 12.51 -21.62
CA ILE A 189 11.43 13.16 -20.33
C ILE A 189 10.12 13.45 -19.59
N TRP A 190 9.01 13.75 -20.28
CA TRP A 190 7.71 14.04 -19.66
C TRP A 190 7.18 12.88 -18.81
N THR A 191 7.37 11.63 -19.25
CA THR A 191 7.07 10.45 -18.42
C THR A 191 7.88 10.45 -17.11
N GLN A 192 9.13 10.88 -17.12
CA GLN A 192 9.94 11.00 -15.90
C GLN A 192 9.54 12.20 -15.04
N ILE A 193 9.07 13.29 -15.64
CA ILE A 193 8.58 14.48 -14.93
C ILE A 193 7.30 14.15 -14.15
N LYS A 194 6.32 13.46 -14.76
CA LYS A 194 5.10 13.05 -14.03
C LYS A 194 5.30 11.99 -12.95
N HIS A 195 6.41 11.25 -12.97
CA HIS A 195 6.71 10.20 -11.98
C HIS A 195 7.90 10.58 -11.09
N VAL A 196 7.97 11.85 -10.68
CA VAL A 196 8.88 12.28 -9.60
C VAL A 196 8.45 11.67 -8.27
N PRO A 197 9.40 11.36 -7.35
CA PRO A 197 9.05 10.86 -6.02
C PRO A 197 8.28 11.90 -5.19
N PRO A 198 7.32 11.46 -4.34
CA PRO A 198 6.51 12.33 -3.49
C PRO A 198 7.28 12.84 -2.26
N PHE A 199 8.41 13.49 -2.48
CA PHE A 199 9.27 14.04 -1.42
C PHE A 199 8.72 15.34 -0.81
N SER A 200 8.98 15.54 0.48
CA SER A 200 8.82 16.85 1.12
C SER A 200 10.01 17.74 0.73
N PHE A 201 9.74 19.00 0.39
CA PHE A 201 10.80 20.00 0.15
C PHE A 201 10.93 21.00 1.30
N ASP A 202 10.12 20.87 2.35
CA ASP A 202 9.93 21.86 3.43
C ASP A 202 11.24 22.18 4.18
N ILE A 203 12.16 21.21 4.20
CA ILE A 203 13.52 21.35 4.74
C ILE A 203 14.40 22.38 4.00
N TYR A 204 13.94 22.94 2.87
CA TYR A 204 14.63 24.04 2.17
C TYR A 204 14.96 25.22 3.12
N GLN A 205 14.18 25.42 4.17
CA GLN A 205 14.41 26.47 5.18
C GLN A 205 15.65 26.24 6.04
N ASP A 206 16.04 24.98 6.29
CA ASP A 206 17.27 24.61 7.00
C ASP A 206 18.52 24.64 6.11
N ILE A 207 18.36 24.67 4.78
CA ILE A 207 19.44 24.61 3.79
C ILE A 207 19.74 26.02 3.27
N SER A 208 21.02 26.37 3.11
CA SER A 208 21.40 27.69 2.60
C SER A 208 20.89 27.88 1.17
N LYS A 209 20.56 29.12 0.82
CA LYS A 209 19.85 29.46 -0.42
C LYS A 209 20.60 28.96 -1.67
N GLU A 210 21.91 29.08 -1.65
CA GLU A 210 22.83 28.73 -2.73
C GLU A 210 23.01 27.21 -2.90
N GLU A 211 22.79 26.42 -1.85
CA GLU A 211 23.01 24.97 -1.84
C GLU A 211 21.75 24.15 -2.18
N ARG A 212 20.54 24.74 -2.10
CA ARG A 212 19.24 24.03 -2.25
C ARG A 212 19.10 23.22 -3.54
N ILE A 213 19.44 23.80 -4.70
CA ILE A 213 19.30 23.12 -6.00
C ILE A 213 20.23 21.91 -6.06
N GLU A 214 21.48 22.07 -5.62
CA GLU A 214 22.45 20.98 -5.58
C GLU A 214 22.00 19.92 -4.57
N TYR A 215 21.55 20.31 -3.37
CA TYR A 215 21.04 19.39 -2.35
C TYR A 215 19.89 18.51 -2.87
N PHE A 216 18.82 19.12 -3.38
CA PHE A 216 17.66 18.38 -3.85
C PHE A 216 17.95 17.55 -5.11
N THR A 217 18.86 18.03 -5.97
CA THR A 217 19.39 17.21 -7.08
C THR A 217 20.10 15.96 -6.53
N ASN A 218 21.02 16.10 -5.57
CA ASN A 218 21.72 14.94 -4.99
C ASN A 218 20.74 13.96 -4.31
N ARG A 219 19.68 14.46 -3.65
CA ARG A 219 18.59 13.63 -3.10
C ARG A 219 17.83 12.86 -4.20
N TYR A 220 17.54 13.50 -5.33
CA TYR A 220 16.95 12.82 -6.49
C TYR A 220 17.89 11.77 -7.11
N GLU A 221 19.20 12.04 -7.20
CA GLU A 221 20.16 11.04 -7.67
C GLU A 221 20.26 9.82 -6.72
N LEU A 222 20.13 10.01 -5.39
CA LEU A 222 20.03 8.89 -4.44
C LEU A 222 18.79 8.02 -4.71
N PHE A 223 17.63 8.63 -5.00
CA PHE A 223 16.41 7.92 -5.42
C PHE A 223 16.65 7.11 -6.70
N GLN A 224 17.25 7.72 -7.73
CA GLN A 224 17.52 7.05 -9.00
C GLN A 224 18.50 5.87 -8.88
N ILE A 225 19.48 5.93 -7.96
CA ILE A 225 20.38 4.80 -7.68
C ILE A 225 19.61 3.60 -7.12
N VAL A 226 18.65 3.84 -6.22
CA VAL A 226 17.82 2.77 -5.65
C VAL A 226 16.80 2.25 -6.66
N GLU A 227 16.07 3.13 -7.35
CA GLU A 227 15.02 2.76 -8.33
C GLU A 227 15.60 2.10 -9.61
N GLY A 228 16.88 2.35 -9.89
CA GLY A 228 17.66 1.62 -10.89
C GLY A 228 17.95 0.16 -10.51
N ALA A 229 17.71 -0.25 -9.26
CA ALA A 229 17.97 -1.58 -8.69
C ALA A 229 19.43 -2.08 -8.74
N VAL A 230 20.39 -1.25 -9.17
CA VAL A 230 21.81 -1.62 -9.36
C VAL A 230 22.69 -0.82 -8.40
N PRO A 231 23.26 -1.44 -7.34
CA PRO A 231 24.11 -0.75 -6.37
C PRO A 231 25.35 -0.11 -7.00
N ASN A 232 25.40 1.22 -7.00
CA ASN A 232 26.58 2.00 -7.39
C ASN A 232 27.20 2.64 -6.14
N GLN A 233 28.05 1.89 -5.43
CA GLN A 233 28.58 2.30 -4.12
C GLN A 233 29.36 3.62 -4.16
N SER A 234 30.11 3.91 -5.24
CA SER A 234 30.82 5.19 -5.36
C SER A 234 29.83 6.35 -5.45
N SER A 235 28.95 6.33 -6.46
CA SER A 235 27.97 7.41 -6.64
C SER A 235 27.03 7.52 -5.43
N TRP A 236 26.64 6.41 -4.82
CA TRP A 236 25.86 6.41 -3.59
C TRP A 236 26.58 7.16 -2.47
N SER A 237 27.85 6.81 -2.20
CA SER A 237 28.64 7.42 -1.12
C SER A 237 28.87 8.91 -1.36
N ASP A 238 29.19 9.29 -2.60
CA ASP A 238 29.43 10.68 -3.00
C ASP A 238 28.15 11.54 -2.83
N ARG A 239 27.00 11.06 -3.34
CA ARG A 239 25.69 11.75 -3.20
C ARG A 239 25.24 11.82 -1.75
N LEU A 240 25.36 10.72 -1.00
CA LEU A 240 24.92 10.65 0.39
C LEU A 240 25.76 11.57 1.28
N HIS A 241 27.07 11.67 1.03
CA HIS A 241 27.95 12.61 1.71
C HIS A 241 27.47 14.05 1.50
N MET A 242 27.20 14.45 0.25
CA MET A 242 26.71 15.80 -0.07
C MET A 242 25.37 16.16 0.61
N CYS A 243 24.46 15.20 0.77
CA CYS A 243 23.23 15.43 1.55
C CYS A 243 23.51 15.50 3.06
N ARG A 244 24.23 14.51 3.63
CA ARG A 244 24.43 14.39 5.08
C ARG A 244 25.37 15.45 5.69
N THR A 245 26.22 16.10 4.91
CA THR A 245 27.02 17.26 5.39
C THR A 245 26.20 18.53 5.54
N LEU A 246 25.17 18.71 4.71
CA LEU A 246 24.32 19.91 4.70
C LEU A 246 23.17 19.82 5.71
N THR A 247 22.51 18.65 5.85
CA THR A 247 21.56 18.42 6.93
C THR A 247 21.38 16.93 7.25
N THR A 248 21.15 16.62 8.52
CA THR A 248 20.76 15.28 8.98
C THR A 248 19.25 15.15 9.20
N LYS A 249 18.45 16.22 9.04
CA LYS A 249 17.00 16.20 9.33
C LYS A 249 16.13 15.75 8.15
N ASP A 250 16.71 15.47 6.98
CA ASP A 250 15.93 15.05 5.81
C ASP A 250 15.47 13.59 5.97
N TYR A 251 14.17 13.45 6.24
CA TYR A 251 13.51 12.17 6.39
C TYR A 251 13.61 11.30 5.12
N ASP A 252 13.47 11.89 3.93
CA ASP A 252 13.48 11.18 2.66
C ASP A 252 14.89 10.68 2.32
N VAL A 253 15.94 11.42 2.70
CA VAL A 253 17.33 10.93 2.62
C VAL A 253 17.57 9.74 3.57
N ILE A 254 16.90 9.67 4.72
CA ILE A 254 17.02 8.55 5.67
C ILE A 254 16.28 7.32 5.18
N THR A 255 15.06 7.45 4.65
CA THR A 255 14.35 6.31 4.04
C THR A 255 15.09 5.78 2.82
N LEU A 256 15.71 6.65 2.01
CA LEU A 256 16.60 6.21 0.92
C LEU A 256 17.82 5.43 1.42
N GLN A 257 18.42 5.79 2.57
CA GLN A 257 19.49 4.99 3.19
C GLN A 257 19.01 3.61 3.61
N ILE A 258 17.81 3.52 4.22
CA ILE A 258 17.18 2.23 4.57
C ILE A 258 16.95 1.40 3.30
N SER A 259 16.37 1.99 2.26
CA SER A 259 16.15 1.35 0.96
C SER A 259 17.44 0.84 0.31
N TYR A 260 18.52 1.63 0.30
CA TYR A 260 19.79 1.21 -0.27
C TYR A 260 20.47 0.11 0.55
N LEU A 261 20.38 0.17 1.88
CA LEU A 261 20.86 -0.89 2.77
C LEU A 261 20.14 -2.22 2.46
N LEU A 262 18.82 -2.20 2.34
CA LEU A 262 18.02 -3.37 1.98
C LEU A 262 18.20 -3.81 0.52
N LEU A 263 18.56 -2.91 -0.42
CA LEU A 263 18.95 -3.32 -1.77
C LEU A 263 20.20 -4.22 -1.78
N ASN A 264 21.04 -4.16 -0.73
CA ASN A 264 22.19 -5.04 -0.56
C ASN A 264 21.88 -6.28 0.32
N ASP A 265 21.00 -6.16 1.31
CA ASP A 265 20.62 -7.26 2.22
C ASP A 265 19.15 -7.14 2.70
N PHE A 266 18.18 -7.30 1.79
CA PHE A 266 16.75 -7.23 2.14
C PHE A 266 16.32 -8.37 3.07
N ARG A 267 17.05 -9.48 3.06
CA ARG A 267 16.82 -10.65 3.92
C ARG A 267 17.28 -10.40 5.36
N MET A 268 18.05 -9.32 5.59
CA MET A 268 18.65 -8.93 6.88
C MET A 268 19.48 -10.07 7.50
N GLU A 269 20.28 -10.72 6.66
CA GLU A 269 21.12 -11.87 7.02
C GLU A 269 22.44 -11.45 7.68
N GLN A 270 22.86 -10.18 7.57
CA GLN A 270 24.04 -9.66 8.25
C GLN A 270 23.67 -8.83 9.48
N ASP A 271 24.33 -9.06 10.62
CA ASP A 271 24.10 -8.28 11.85
C ASP A 271 24.36 -6.78 11.65
N GLN A 272 25.36 -6.43 10.82
CA GLN A 272 25.66 -5.05 10.48
C GLN A 272 24.46 -4.36 9.79
N THR A 273 23.77 -5.07 8.87
CA THR A 273 22.52 -4.61 8.26
C THR A 273 21.46 -4.35 9.33
N VAL A 274 21.28 -5.29 10.26
CA VAL A 274 20.29 -5.18 11.35
C VAL A 274 20.59 -3.98 12.27
N ILE A 275 21.86 -3.75 12.60
CA ILE A 275 22.31 -2.65 13.45
C ILE A 275 22.11 -1.29 12.76
N GLU A 276 22.56 -1.15 11.51
CA GLU A 276 22.42 0.09 10.73
C GLU A 276 20.94 0.39 10.44
N PHE A 277 20.15 -0.63 10.08
CA PHE A 277 18.71 -0.51 9.87
C PHE A 277 18.00 -0.02 11.14
N LYS A 278 18.25 -0.62 12.31
CA LYS A 278 17.67 -0.18 13.59
C LYS A 278 18.02 1.28 13.88
N GLY A 279 19.25 1.70 13.60
CA GLY A 279 19.72 3.08 13.77
C GLY A 279 18.98 4.07 12.87
N LEU A 280 18.98 3.81 11.55
CA LEU A 280 18.32 4.66 10.55
C LEU A 280 16.80 4.73 10.75
N LEU A 281 16.14 3.61 11.07
CA LEU A 281 14.70 3.59 11.35
C LEU A 281 14.36 4.40 12.61
N SER A 282 15.20 4.33 13.65
CA SER A 282 15.04 5.16 14.85
C SER A 282 15.22 6.65 14.54
N GLU A 283 16.17 7.02 13.68
CA GLU A 283 16.38 8.39 13.21
C GLU A 283 15.16 8.90 12.42
N ALA A 284 14.65 8.09 11.49
CA ALA A 284 13.46 8.41 10.68
C ALA A 284 12.22 8.63 11.57
N ILE A 285 11.94 7.72 12.50
CA ILE A 285 10.79 7.81 13.42
C ILE A 285 10.91 9.04 14.34
N ALA A 286 12.12 9.40 14.77
CA ALA A 286 12.36 10.58 15.61
C ALA A 286 12.13 11.92 14.87
N LEU A 287 12.23 11.93 13.54
CA LEU A 287 11.94 13.10 12.71
C LEU A 287 10.46 13.15 12.27
N LYS A 288 9.92 12.04 11.76
CA LYS A 288 8.54 11.96 11.24
C LYS A 288 8.04 10.50 11.26
N ARG A 289 7.05 10.21 12.09
CA ARG A 289 6.30 8.94 12.03
C ARG A 289 5.22 9.03 10.96
N ASN A 290 5.24 8.11 9.98
CA ASN A 290 4.34 8.02 8.84
C ASN A 290 4.18 6.56 8.36
N LYS A 291 3.38 6.33 7.30
CA LYS A 291 3.19 4.99 6.69
C LYS A 291 4.51 4.33 6.28
N THR A 292 5.40 5.03 5.59
CA THR A 292 6.75 4.55 5.22
C THR A 292 7.57 4.01 6.41
N SER A 293 7.62 4.74 7.54
CA SER A 293 8.32 4.30 8.75
C SER A 293 7.65 3.09 9.43
N ALA A 294 6.32 2.98 9.33
CA ALA A 294 5.56 1.88 9.87
C ALA A 294 5.68 0.62 9.02
N PHE A 295 5.69 0.74 7.69
CA PHE A 295 6.00 -0.32 6.73
C PHE A 295 7.39 -0.92 6.96
N PHE A 296 8.44 -0.10 7.10
CA PHE A 296 9.77 -0.59 7.47
C PHE A 296 9.79 -1.28 8.85
N SER A 297 9.04 -0.76 9.83
CA SER A 297 8.92 -1.39 11.15
C SER A 297 8.24 -2.76 11.08
N ALA A 298 7.19 -2.88 10.28
CA ALA A 298 6.47 -4.13 10.06
C ALA A 298 7.32 -5.15 9.29
N TYR A 299 8.00 -4.73 8.22
CA TYR A 299 8.93 -5.61 7.48
C TYR A 299 10.05 -6.14 8.38
N TYR A 300 10.62 -5.28 9.23
CA TYR A 300 11.61 -5.69 10.24
C TYR A 300 11.05 -6.71 11.24
N ALA A 301 9.85 -6.45 11.77
CA ALA A 301 9.19 -7.36 12.69
C ALA A 301 8.91 -8.72 12.04
N TRP A 302 8.37 -8.73 10.82
CA TRP A 302 8.08 -9.94 10.05
C TRP A 302 9.35 -10.74 9.71
N VAL A 303 10.40 -10.11 9.15
CA VAL A 303 11.62 -10.84 8.73
C VAL A 303 12.41 -11.38 9.92
N LYS A 304 12.30 -10.76 11.10
CA LYS A 304 12.78 -11.29 12.38
C LYS A 304 11.70 -12.03 13.20
N GLN A 305 10.64 -12.48 12.54
CA GLN A 305 9.62 -13.43 13.01
C GLN A 305 8.88 -13.03 14.30
N LYS A 306 8.71 -11.71 14.49
CA LYS A 306 8.01 -11.04 15.60
C LYS A 306 6.75 -10.28 15.13
N GLY A 307 6.46 -10.28 13.82
CA GLY A 307 5.25 -9.69 13.21
C GLY A 307 4.64 -10.62 12.14
N SER A 308 3.46 -10.27 11.65
CA SER A 308 2.72 -11.07 10.65
C SER A 308 3.05 -10.66 9.20
N THR A 309 2.67 -11.52 8.25
CA THR A 309 2.73 -11.25 6.80
C THR A 309 1.82 -10.08 6.43
N ASN A 310 0.61 -10.05 7.00
CA ASN A 310 -0.39 -8.99 6.86
C ASN A 310 0.20 -7.61 7.18
N ASP A 311 0.97 -7.50 8.26
CA ASP A 311 1.55 -6.23 8.75
C ASP A 311 2.41 -5.55 7.67
N VAL A 312 2.97 -6.32 6.73
CA VAL A 312 3.73 -5.82 5.58
C VAL A 312 2.85 -5.62 4.34
N LEU A 313 1.93 -6.56 4.09
CA LEU A 313 1.15 -6.62 2.84
C LEU A 313 -0.09 -5.73 2.82
N ILE A 314 -0.51 -5.17 3.97
CA ILE A 314 -1.64 -4.22 4.07
C ILE A 314 -1.33 -2.83 3.50
N TYR A 315 -0.07 -2.51 3.21
CA TYR A 315 0.32 -1.20 2.66
C TYR A 315 0.16 -1.17 1.13
N ASP A 316 -0.61 -0.21 0.63
CA ASP A 316 -0.63 0.11 -0.79
C ASP A 316 0.67 0.83 -1.20
N LYS A 317 1.16 0.55 -2.41
CA LYS A 317 2.44 1.03 -2.93
C LYS A 317 2.45 2.56 -3.13
N SER A 318 1.30 3.16 -3.42
CA SER A 318 1.14 4.61 -3.64
C SER A 318 1.32 5.44 -2.36
N GLU A 319 1.09 4.84 -1.19
CA GLU A 319 1.15 5.52 0.10
C GLU A 319 2.57 5.62 0.69
N LEU A 320 3.53 4.96 0.06
CA LEU A 320 4.89 4.79 0.55
C LEU A 320 5.84 5.77 -0.14
N THR A 321 6.42 6.68 0.65
CA THR A 321 7.35 7.73 0.17
C THR A 321 8.76 7.21 -0.10
N ILE A 322 8.88 6.08 -0.81
CA ILE A 322 10.12 5.35 -1.11
C ILE A 322 10.10 4.78 -2.54
N PRO A 323 11.27 4.46 -3.12
CA PRO A 323 11.37 3.81 -4.43
C PRO A 323 10.50 2.56 -4.54
N THR A 324 9.69 2.46 -5.60
CA THR A 324 8.86 1.30 -5.95
C THR A 324 9.68 0.01 -6.03
N THR A 325 10.93 0.10 -6.49
CA THR A 325 11.91 -1.00 -6.45
C THR A 325 12.16 -1.51 -5.04
N THR A 326 12.14 -0.65 -4.00
CA THR A 326 12.21 -1.11 -2.59
C THR A 326 10.94 -1.87 -2.22
N VAL A 327 9.77 -1.25 -2.45
CA VAL A 327 8.47 -1.82 -2.07
C VAL A 327 8.28 -3.21 -2.69
N ASN A 328 8.52 -3.33 -3.99
CA ASN A 328 8.47 -4.60 -4.72
C ASN A 328 9.53 -5.60 -4.23
N LEU A 329 10.76 -5.17 -3.90
CA LEU A 329 11.79 -6.07 -3.37
C LEU A 329 11.34 -6.69 -2.04
N LEU A 330 10.82 -5.88 -1.11
CA LEU A 330 10.42 -6.31 0.22
C LEU A 330 9.12 -7.13 0.19
N MET A 331 8.04 -6.65 -0.44
CA MET A 331 6.77 -7.37 -0.55
C MET A 331 6.94 -8.70 -1.30
N GLY A 332 7.73 -8.71 -2.38
CA GLY A 332 8.06 -9.93 -3.12
C GLY A 332 8.81 -10.97 -2.29
N TYR A 333 9.58 -10.56 -1.26
CA TYR A 333 10.20 -11.52 -0.34
C TYR A 333 9.19 -12.15 0.62
N VAL A 334 8.18 -11.38 1.06
CA VAL A 334 7.04 -11.91 1.82
C VAL A 334 6.28 -12.95 0.99
N TYR A 335 5.91 -12.59 -0.24
CA TYR A 335 5.26 -13.50 -1.18
C TYR A 335 6.13 -14.73 -1.50
N PHE A 336 7.45 -14.59 -1.58
CA PHE A 336 8.37 -15.72 -1.83
C PHE A 336 8.40 -16.70 -0.65
N LYS A 337 8.47 -16.21 0.59
CA LYS A 337 8.37 -17.05 1.78
C LYS A 337 6.98 -17.71 1.90
N LEU A 338 5.93 -17.02 1.47
CA LEU A 338 4.57 -17.56 1.33
C LEU A 338 4.35 -18.47 0.10
N ARG A 339 5.36 -18.69 -0.76
CA ARG A 339 5.27 -19.49 -2.00
C ARG A 339 4.21 -19.00 -3.00
N ARG A 340 3.90 -17.70 -2.97
CA ARG A 340 2.93 -16.99 -3.82
C ARG A 340 3.59 -16.53 -5.13
N TYR A 341 3.92 -17.48 -6.00
CA TYR A 341 4.83 -17.26 -7.12
C TYR A 341 4.28 -16.32 -8.22
N SER A 342 2.96 -16.14 -8.39
CA SER A 342 2.43 -15.06 -9.24
C SER A 342 2.78 -13.69 -8.67
N HIS A 343 2.47 -13.48 -7.39
CA HIS A 343 2.74 -12.24 -6.65
C HIS A 343 4.25 -11.93 -6.53
N VAL A 344 5.10 -12.96 -6.37
CA VAL A 344 6.56 -12.84 -6.50
C VAL A 344 6.93 -12.36 -7.90
N LYS A 345 6.32 -12.92 -8.95
CA LYS A 345 6.63 -12.55 -10.35
C LYS A 345 6.20 -11.12 -10.67
N GLU A 346 5.02 -10.68 -10.23
CA GLU A 346 4.57 -9.29 -10.33
C GLU A 346 5.57 -8.32 -9.67
N CYS A 347 6.06 -8.67 -8.47
CA CYS A 347 7.05 -7.86 -7.75
C CYS A 347 8.46 -7.90 -8.38
N TRP A 348 8.93 -9.08 -8.81
CA TRP A 348 10.35 -9.34 -9.10
C TRP A 348 10.69 -9.60 -10.57
N GLU A 349 9.73 -9.71 -11.49
CA GLU A 349 10.03 -9.99 -12.91
C GLU A 349 10.93 -8.90 -13.53
N GLU A 350 10.57 -7.62 -13.40
CA GLU A 350 11.43 -6.53 -13.91
C GLU A 350 12.69 -6.30 -13.07
N LEU A 351 12.64 -6.54 -11.76
CA LEU A 351 13.81 -6.42 -10.89
C LEU A 351 14.88 -7.47 -11.21
N SER A 352 14.48 -8.72 -11.44
CA SER A 352 15.39 -9.81 -11.81
C SER A 352 15.96 -9.67 -13.24
N LYS A 353 15.24 -9.02 -14.16
CA LYS A 353 15.76 -8.61 -15.47
C LYS A 353 16.79 -7.47 -15.36
N LYS A 354 16.51 -6.44 -14.54
CA LYS A 354 17.41 -5.29 -14.30
C LYS A 354 18.69 -5.71 -13.56
N ASN A 355 18.54 -6.42 -12.44
CA ASN A 355 19.65 -6.86 -11.59
C ASN A 355 19.41 -8.27 -11.03
N PRO A 356 19.82 -9.33 -11.75
CA PRO A 356 19.66 -10.71 -11.29
C PRO A 356 20.52 -11.04 -10.06
N THR A 357 21.55 -10.26 -9.71
CA THR A 357 22.45 -10.60 -8.58
C THR A 357 21.89 -10.21 -7.22
N LEU A 358 20.72 -9.56 -7.16
CA LEU A 358 19.95 -9.39 -5.90
C LEU A 358 19.42 -10.73 -5.37
N PHE A 359 19.19 -11.69 -6.27
CA PHE A 359 18.39 -12.89 -6.02
C PHE A 359 19.26 -14.15 -5.90
N ARG A 360 18.94 -15.01 -4.92
CA ARG A 360 19.54 -16.33 -4.77
C ARG A 360 19.12 -17.23 -5.97
N PRO A 361 19.92 -18.23 -6.39
CA PRO A 361 19.59 -19.05 -7.57
C PRO A 361 18.24 -19.79 -7.49
N GLN A 362 17.76 -20.10 -6.28
CA GLN A 362 16.44 -20.70 -6.06
C GLN A 362 15.29 -19.70 -6.28
N GLU A 363 15.47 -18.45 -5.87
CA GLU A 363 14.50 -17.36 -6.09
C GLU A 363 14.34 -17.09 -7.60
N LEU A 364 15.46 -16.98 -8.33
CA LEU A 364 15.47 -16.84 -9.79
C LEU A 364 14.85 -18.04 -10.53
N ALA A 365 14.95 -19.25 -9.96
CA ALA A 365 14.40 -20.45 -10.57
C ALA A 365 12.86 -20.47 -10.53
N MET A 366 12.24 -19.88 -9.50
CA MET A 366 10.77 -19.75 -9.41
C MET A 366 10.20 -18.69 -10.37
N LEU A 367 11.01 -17.71 -10.76
CA LEU A 367 10.65 -16.69 -11.76
C LEU A 367 10.73 -17.20 -13.21
N GLN A 368 11.31 -18.39 -13.44
CA GLN A 368 11.26 -19.03 -14.76
C GLN A 368 9.87 -19.65 -14.99
N PRO A 369 9.27 -19.50 -16.19
CA PRO A 369 8.04 -20.21 -16.50
C PRO A 369 8.29 -21.71 -16.39
N ILE A 370 7.42 -22.43 -15.67
CA ILE A 370 7.47 -23.89 -15.58
C ILE A 370 7.32 -24.43 -16.99
N ASP A 371 8.40 -24.95 -17.57
CA ASP A 371 8.43 -25.47 -18.94
C ASP A 371 7.53 -26.72 -19.03
N VAL A 372 6.26 -26.48 -19.38
CA VAL A 372 5.23 -27.51 -19.45
C VAL A 372 5.65 -28.50 -20.51
N LYS A 373 6.19 -29.63 -20.07
CA LYS A 373 6.46 -30.80 -20.90
C LYS A 373 5.15 -31.30 -21.48
N HIS A 374 4.76 -30.74 -22.62
CA HIS A 374 3.67 -31.20 -23.45
C HIS A 374 3.93 -32.67 -23.80
N VAL A 375 3.30 -33.57 -23.04
CA VAL A 375 3.18 -34.98 -23.37
C VAL A 375 2.55 -35.03 -24.77
N PRO A 376 3.25 -35.51 -25.82
CA PRO A 376 2.78 -35.33 -27.19
C PRO A 376 1.51 -36.14 -27.45
N GLN A 377 0.34 -35.52 -27.31
CA GLN A 377 -0.92 -36.18 -27.64
C GLN A 377 -0.91 -36.57 -29.12
N LYS A 378 -1.28 -37.83 -29.38
CA LYS A 378 -1.19 -38.43 -30.70
C LYS A 378 -2.06 -37.69 -31.71
N ASN A 379 -1.43 -37.29 -32.81
CA ASN A 379 -2.06 -36.76 -34.02
C ASN A 379 -3.49 -37.30 -34.30
N GLN A 380 -4.49 -36.42 -34.29
CA GLN A 380 -5.69 -36.60 -35.10
C GLN A 380 -5.78 -35.44 -36.09
N LYS A 381 -5.45 -35.70 -37.36
CA LYS A 381 -5.42 -34.70 -38.42
C LYS A 381 -6.81 -34.51 -39.05
N SER A 382 -6.99 -33.35 -39.69
CA SER A 382 -8.00 -33.04 -40.71
C SER A 382 -9.44 -32.76 -40.25
N MET A 383 -9.77 -31.45 -40.15
CA MET A 383 -10.87 -30.89 -40.97
C MET A 383 -10.79 -29.36 -41.18
N TRP A 384 -10.30 -28.60 -40.19
CA TRP A 384 -10.49 -27.13 -40.13
C TRP A 384 -9.84 -26.27 -41.22
N ARG A 385 -8.88 -26.80 -42.00
CA ARG A 385 -8.11 -26.00 -42.98
C ARG A 385 -8.91 -25.47 -44.18
N TYR A 386 -10.17 -25.89 -44.35
CA TYR A 386 -11.03 -25.46 -45.45
C TYR A 386 -12.02 -24.33 -45.09
N VAL A 387 -12.30 -24.10 -43.81
CA VAL A 387 -13.32 -23.10 -43.39
C VAL A 387 -12.81 -21.67 -43.58
N GLY A 388 -11.61 -21.35 -43.07
CA GLY A 388 -11.03 -20.01 -43.19
C GLY A 388 -10.73 -19.57 -44.63
N ALA A 389 -10.46 -20.52 -45.54
CA ALA A 389 -10.21 -20.23 -46.95
C ALA A 389 -11.45 -19.70 -47.70
N VAL A 390 -12.66 -20.13 -47.29
CA VAL A 390 -13.92 -19.64 -47.88
C VAL A 390 -14.24 -18.23 -47.39
N PHE A 391 -13.98 -17.94 -46.10
CA PHE A 391 -14.30 -16.65 -45.49
C PHE A 391 -13.50 -15.48 -46.11
N LEU A 392 -12.19 -15.69 -46.34
CA LEU A 392 -11.32 -14.69 -46.99
C LEU A 392 -11.74 -14.40 -48.45
N LEU A 393 -12.30 -15.40 -49.14
CA LEU A 393 -12.76 -15.26 -50.54
C LEU A 393 -14.02 -14.38 -50.66
N LEU A 394 -14.88 -14.38 -49.64
CA LEU A 394 -16.07 -13.53 -49.60
C LEU A 394 -15.72 -12.06 -49.33
N ILE A 395 -14.75 -11.80 -48.45
CA ILE A 395 -14.28 -10.43 -48.14
C ILE A 395 -13.59 -9.78 -49.35
N ALA A 396 -12.90 -10.57 -50.19
CA ALA A 396 -12.29 -10.08 -51.43
C ALA A 396 -13.31 -9.61 -52.49
N LEU A 397 -14.54 -10.15 -52.47
CA LEU A 397 -15.57 -9.85 -53.48
C LEU A 397 -16.37 -8.57 -53.18
N SER A 398 -16.39 -8.08 -51.93
CA SER A 398 -17.19 -6.89 -51.56
C SER A 398 -16.53 -5.55 -51.93
N LYS A 399 -15.25 -5.52 -52.29
CA LYS A 399 -14.49 -4.28 -52.57
C LYS A 399 -14.33 -3.91 -54.05
N ILE A 400 -15.09 -4.51 -54.97
CA ILE A 400 -15.04 -4.20 -56.42
C ILE A 400 -16.36 -3.60 -56.93
N SER A 401 -16.91 -2.64 -56.18
CA SER A 401 -17.98 -1.73 -56.65
C SER A 401 -18.00 -0.44 -55.81
N GLY A 402 -17.88 0.73 -56.45
CA GLY A 402 -18.00 2.04 -55.79
C GLY A 402 -16.72 2.87 -55.67
N ILE A 403 -16.00 3.11 -56.77
CA ILE A 403 -15.06 4.25 -56.89
C ILE A 403 -15.84 5.45 -57.47
N VAL A 404 -15.39 6.67 -57.16
CA VAL A 404 -15.85 8.00 -57.66
C VAL A 404 -17.00 8.66 -56.88
N SER A 405 -16.63 9.49 -55.91
CA SER A 405 -16.89 10.94 -56.00
C SER A 405 -15.79 11.72 -55.24
N ARG A 406 -15.86 13.06 -55.20
CA ARG A 406 -14.68 13.93 -55.07
C ARG A 406 -14.96 15.26 -54.35
N ASN A 407 -14.01 15.70 -53.51
CA ASN A 407 -13.84 17.02 -52.88
C ASN A 407 -15.01 17.62 -52.04
N ASN A 408 -14.74 18.01 -50.79
CA ASN A 408 -14.52 19.43 -50.44
C ASN A 408 -13.96 19.64 -49.02
N GLU A 409 -13.59 20.89 -48.70
CA GLU A 409 -13.03 21.32 -47.41
C GLU A 409 -14.09 21.83 -46.42
N ARG A 410 -13.66 21.95 -45.14
CA ARG A 410 -14.00 22.98 -44.13
C ARG A 410 -15.40 23.02 -43.47
N ASN A 411 -15.34 23.13 -42.13
CA ASN A 411 -16.24 23.87 -41.22
C ASN A 411 -17.70 23.31 -41.13
N SER A 412 -18.38 23.23 -39.98
CA SER A 412 -18.34 24.04 -38.75
C SER A 412 -19.28 23.47 -37.66
N TYR A 413 -19.10 23.94 -36.40
CA TYR A 413 -20.05 24.00 -35.27
C TYR A 413 -20.87 22.75 -34.86
N SER A 414 -20.77 22.42 -33.57
CA SER A 414 -21.77 21.65 -32.82
C SER A 414 -23.12 22.39 -32.77
N SER A 415 -24.21 21.62 -32.62
CA SER A 415 -25.59 22.09 -32.73
C SER A 415 -26.22 22.29 -31.36
N LEU A 416 -27.11 23.29 -31.23
CA LEU A 416 -27.80 23.67 -30.00
C LEU A 416 -28.89 22.66 -29.53
N SER A 417 -28.84 21.44 -30.05
CA SER A 417 -29.67 20.28 -29.65
C SER A 417 -29.18 19.62 -28.36
N ASP A 418 -27.86 19.61 -28.14
CA ASP A 418 -27.22 18.66 -27.24
C ASP A 418 -27.19 19.16 -25.77
N ILE A 419 -27.73 20.36 -25.54
CA ILE A 419 -27.81 21.05 -24.24
C ILE A 419 -29.14 20.76 -23.50
N GLN A 420 -30.11 20.09 -24.15
CA GLN A 420 -31.44 19.83 -23.57
C GLN A 420 -31.63 18.45 -22.93
N SER A 421 -30.59 17.60 -22.87
CA SER A 421 -30.59 16.35 -22.10
C SER A 421 -30.24 16.53 -20.63
N SER A 422 -29.40 17.52 -20.28
CA SER A 422 -28.73 17.67 -18.97
C SER A 422 -29.64 17.96 -17.77
N PHE A 423 -30.94 18.24 -17.98
CA PHE A 423 -31.89 18.56 -16.90
C PHE A 423 -32.74 17.35 -16.46
N LYS A 424 -32.10 16.18 -16.31
CA LYS A 424 -32.72 14.95 -15.82
C LYS A 424 -31.87 14.06 -14.91
N GLU A 425 -30.60 14.39 -14.69
CA GLU A 425 -29.66 13.54 -13.96
C GLU A 425 -29.47 13.96 -12.48
N GLU A 426 -30.02 15.12 -12.07
CA GLU A 426 -29.91 15.68 -10.71
C GLU A 426 -30.49 14.81 -9.57
N ASN A 427 -31.14 13.69 -9.88
CA ASN A 427 -31.67 12.73 -8.88
C ASN A 427 -30.81 11.46 -8.70
N ASN A 428 -29.69 11.31 -9.42
CA ASN A 428 -28.80 10.13 -9.32
C ASN A 428 -27.43 10.43 -8.67
N LEU A 429 -27.18 11.67 -8.25
CA LEU A 429 -25.85 12.13 -7.84
C LEU A 429 -25.34 11.58 -6.49
N GLU A 430 -26.20 11.05 -5.63
CA GLU A 430 -25.78 10.46 -4.35
C GLU A 430 -25.27 9.00 -4.50
N THR A 431 -25.69 8.28 -5.55
CA THR A 431 -25.31 6.86 -5.74
C THR A 431 -24.00 6.67 -6.53
N ASN A 432 -23.65 7.63 -7.38
CA ASN A 432 -22.54 7.50 -8.35
C ASN A 432 -21.15 7.74 -7.74
N ASN A 433 -21.03 8.44 -6.61
CA ASN A 433 -19.72 8.72 -6.01
C ASN A 433 -19.16 7.48 -5.29
N VAL A 434 -20.00 6.73 -4.56
CA VAL A 434 -19.59 5.49 -3.86
C VAL A 434 -19.14 4.40 -4.84
N THR A 435 -19.66 4.40 -6.07
CA THR A 435 -19.24 3.47 -7.12
C THR A 435 -17.92 3.83 -7.78
N ALA A 436 -17.43 5.07 -7.66
CA ALA A 436 -16.15 5.47 -8.24
C ALA A 436 -14.97 4.88 -7.44
N ASP A 437 -14.94 5.10 -6.12
CA ASP A 437 -13.85 4.66 -5.24
C ASP A 437 -13.75 3.12 -5.16
N LEU A 438 -14.85 2.41 -5.39
CA LEU A 438 -14.91 0.95 -5.37
C LEU A 438 -14.57 0.29 -6.73
N LEU A 439 -14.44 1.05 -7.82
CA LEU A 439 -13.91 0.52 -9.09
C LEU A 439 -12.42 0.17 -8.99
N GLU A 440 -11.66 0.78 -8.06
CA GLU A 440 -10.28 0.38 -7.78
C GLU A 440 -10.17 -1.12 -7.44
N LEU A 441 -11.17 -1.68 -6.74
CA LEU A 441 -11.21 -3.11 -6.40
C LEU A 441 -11.48 -4.00 -7.62
N LYS A 442 -12.15 -3.49 -8.67
CA LYS A 442 -12.34 -4.19 -9.94
C LYS A 442 -11.07 -4.16 -10.80
N GLU A 443 -10.38 -3.02 -10.83
CA GLU A 443 -9.18 -2.81 -11.65
C GLU A 443 -7.88 -3.30 -10.99
N SER A 444 -7.90 -3.57 -9.68
CA SER A 444 -6.74 -4.04 -8.91
C SER A 444 -6.12 -5.32 -9.45
N GLU A 445 -4.79 -5.42 -9.38
CA GLU A 445 -4.04 -6.66 -9.65
C GLU A 445 -4.31 -7.74 -8.59
N ASN A 446 -4.88 -7.38 -7.43
CA ASN A 446 -5.14 -8.28 -6.31
C ASN A 446 -6.43 -9.12 -6.52
N LEU A 447 -6.24 -10.44 -6.68
CA LEU A 447 -7.30 -11.45 -6.81
C LEU A 447 -8.40 -11.33 -5.74
N TYR A 448 -8.04 -11.00 -4.51
CA TYR A 448 -8.97 -10.98 -3.38
C TYR A 448 -9.81 -9.69 -3.34
N GLU A 449 -9.24 -8.57 -3.80
CA GLU A 449 -9.97 -7.30 -3.98
C GLU A 449 -11.02 -7.45 -5.10
N GLN A 450 -10.65 -8.05 -6.23
CA GLN A 450 -11.60 -8.41 -7.30
C GLN A 450 -12.68 -9.38 -6.80
N PHE A 451 -12.32 -10.39 -6.01
CA PHE A 451 -13.29 -11.33 -5.43
C PHE A 451 -14.35 -10.62 -4.57
N ILE A 452 -13.92 -9.69 -3.71
CA ILE A 452 -14.84 -8.88 -2.91
C ILE A 452 -15.73 -8.00 -3.79
N TYR A 453 -15.17 -7.37 -4.82
CA TYR A 453 -15.95 -6.59 -5.78
C TYR A 453 -17.09 -7.40 -6.42
N TYR A 454 -16.80 -8.54 -7.05
CA TYR A 454 -17.79 -9.32 -7.82
C TYR A 454 -18.81 -10.12 -6.98
N PHE A 455 -18.54 -10.38 -5.70
CA PHE A 455 -19.43 -11.20 -4.85
C PHE A 455 -20.13 -10.43 -3.73
N TYR A 456 -19.56 -9.32 -3.26
CA TYR A 456 -20.11 -8.56 -2.14
C TYR A 456 -20.56 -7.15 -2.53
N ILE A 457 -19.84 -6.48 -3.44
CA ILE A 457 -20.11 -5.10 -3.90
C ILE A 457 -21.02 -5.11 -5.14
N ASP A 458 -20.48 -5.15 -6.37
CA ASP A 458 -21.30 -5.25 -7.59
C ASP A 458 -21.61 -6.71 -7.91
N ARG A 459 -22.79 -7.12 -7.45
CA ARG A 459 -23.34 -8.46 -7.61
C ARG A 459 -24.05 -8.68 -8.95
N GLU A 460 -24.02 -7.74 -9.89
CA GLU A 460 -24.61 -7.93 -11.24
C GLU A 460 -23.67 -7.50 -12.39
N ASP A 461 -22.43 -7.11 -12.09
CA ASP A 461 -21.37 -6.80 -13.06
C ASP A 461 -21.16 -7.92 -14.10
N GLU A 462 -21.07 -7.53 -15.38
CA GLU A 462 -20.98 -8.46 -16.51
C GLU A 462 -19.65 -9.23 -16.59
N ASP A 463 -18.57 -8.70 -16.02
CA ASP A 463 -17.24 -9.34 -16.02
C ASP A 463 -17.10 -10.44 -14.96
N ARG A 464 -18.02 -10.53 -13.99
CA ARG A 464 -17.99 -11.60 -12.96
C ARG A 464 -17.91 -13.00 -13.58
N ALA A 465 -18.60 -13.24 -14.69
CA ALA A 465 -18.56 -14.54 -15.37
C ALA A 465 -17.15 -14.85 -15.91
N SER A 466 -16.44 -13.83 -16.38
CA SER A 466 -15.04 -13.92 -16.82
C SER A 466 -14.09 -14.15 -15.64
N PHE A 467 -14.28 -13.42 -14.53
CA PHE A 467 -13.55 -13.62 -13.28
C PHE A 467 -13.68 -15.06 -12.77
N ILE A 468 -14.90 -15.57 -12.66
CA ILE A 468 -15.17 -16.95 -12.22
C ILE A 468 -14.47 -17.96 -13.14
N GLU A 469 -14.52 -17.76 -14.46
CA GLU A 469 -13.93 -18.70 -15.41
C GLU A 469 -12.40 -18.75 -15.32
N ALA A 470 -11.75 -17.61 -15.14
CA ALA A 470 -10.29 -17.48 -15.05
C ALA A 470 -9.70 -17.84 -13.67
N ASN A 471 -10.32 -17.31 -12.61
CA ASN A 471 -9.69 -17.21 -11.28
C ASN A 471 -10.21 -18.22 -10.26
N THR A 472 -11.23 -19.03 -10.60
CA THR A 472 -11.75 -20.08 -9.73
C THR A 472 -11.65 -21.46 -10.37
N VAL A 473 -11.55 -22.50 -9.55
CA VAL A 473 -11.51 -23.92 -9.94
C VAL A 473 -12.28 -24.80 -8.95
N GLY A 474 -12.48 -26.07 -9.30
CA GLY A 474 -13.01 -27.08 -8.39
C GLY A 474 -14.34 -26.68 -7.75
N GLN A 475 -14.44 -26.85 -6.44
CA GLN A 475 -15.65 -26.61 -5.69
C GLN A 475 -16.02 -25.11 -5.64
N ALA A 476 -15.03 -24.22 -5.50
CA ALA A 476 -15.27 -22.78 -5.56
C ALA A 476 -15.95 -22.36 -6.88
N LYS A 477 -15.49 -22.90 -8.01
CA LYS A 477 -16.10 -22.65 -9.33
C LYS A 477 -17.52 -23.21 -9.45
N GLU A 478 -17.73 -24.46 -9.01
CA GLU A 478 -19.06 -25.09 -9.03
C GLU A 478 -20.07 -24.31 -8.17
N MET A 479 -19.66 -23.82 -7.00
CA MET A 479 -20.49 -22.98 -6.13
C MET A 479 -20.74 -21.60 -6.74
N ALA A 480 -19.69 -20.89 -7.17
CA ALA A 480 -19.79 -19.57 -7.78
C ALA A 480 -20.66 -19.53 -9.05
N GLN A 481 -20.68 -20.62 -9.85
CA GLN A 481 -21.52 -20.73 -11.05
C GLN A 481 -22.97 -21.17 -10.77
N SER A 482 -23.29 -21.66 -9.55
CA SER A 482 -24.62 -22.22 -9.23
C SER A 482 -25.38 -21.50 -8.12
N MET A 483 -24.72 -20.61 -7.36
CA MET A 483 -25.35 -19.80 -6.33
C MET A 483 -26.21 -18.66 -6.88
N THR A 484 -27.21 -18.24 -6.09
CA THR A 484 -27.84 -16.93 -6.26
C THR A 484 -27.02 -15.92 -5.46
N VAL A 485 -26.35 -14.96 -6.10
CA VAL A 485 -25.41 -14.06 -5.38
C VAL A 485 -26.15 -13.04 -4.47
N SER A 486 -27.45 -12.88 -4.65
CA SER A 486 -28.35 -12.18 -3.70
C SER A 486 -28.73 -13.01 -2.46
N GLU A 487 -28.29 -14.27 -2.36
CA GLU A 487 -28.38 -15.10 -1.14
C GLU A 487 -27.09 -15.06 -0.29
N LEU A 488 -25.99 -14.46 -0.80
CA LEU A 488 -24.80 -14.15 0.02
C LEU A 488 -25.13 -13.03 1.01
N PRO A 489 -24.56 -13.04 2.24
CA PRO A 489 -24.81 -12.00 3.23
C PRO A 489 -24.47 -10.61 2.69
N GLU A 490 -25.27 -9.61 3.06
CA GLU A 490 -24.95 -8.20 2.87
C GLU A 490 -23.83 -7.82 3.86
N ILE A 491 -22.74 -7.28 3.33
CA ILE A 491 -21.58 -6.81 4.09
C ILE A 491 -21.34 -5.37 3.64
N MET A 492 -21.24 -4.43 4.59
CA MET A 492 -20.90 -3.04 4.30
C MET A 492 -19.40 -2.96 3.97
N ILE A 493 -19.09 -2.57 2.75
CA ILE A 493 -17.74 -2.29 2.26
C ILE A 493 -17.89 -1.02 1.41
N ASP A 494 -17.76 0.12 2.08
CA ASP A 494 -17.84 1.46 1.51
C ASP A 494 -16.47 1.93 0.99
N SER A 495 -15.37 1.24 1.38
CA SER A 495 -14.01 1.48 0.91
C SER A 495 -13.16 0.21 0.82
N ARG A 496 -12.10 0.24 -0.01
CA ARG A 496 -11.05 -0.80 0.00
C ARG A 496 -10.32 -0.95 1.34
N TYR A 497 -10.42 0.06 2.21
CA TYR A 497 -9.83 0.06 3.55
C TYR A 497 -10.76 -0.52 4.63
N ASP A 498 -11.91 -1.08 4.29
CA ASP A 498 -12.84 -1.69 5.27
C ASP A 498 -12.50 -3.16 5.57
N PHE A 499 -11.58 -3.75 4.80
CA PHE A 499 -11.13 -5.14 4.97
C PHE A 499 -9.63 -5.31 4.75
N TYR A 500 -9.08 -6.45 5.20
CA TYR A 500 -7.71 -6.85 4.91
C TYR A 500 -7.63 -8.34 4.55
N ALA A 501 -6.68 -8.67 3.67
CA ALA A 501 -6.38 -10.05 3.27
C ALA A 501 -5.26 -10.65 4.14
N SER A 502 -5.44 -11.90 4.56
CA SER A 502 -4.50 -12.65 5.41
C SER A 502 -3.98 -13.91 4.68
N PRO A 503 -3.02 -13.78 3.76
CA PRO A 503 -2.47 -14.92 3.02
C PRO A 503 -1.47 -15.72 3.89
N ASP A 504 -1.70 -17.02 3.99
CA ASP A 504 -0.78 -17.96 4.63
C ASP A 504 -0.81 -19.35 3.97
N ASN A 505 0.03 -20.28 4.44
CA ASN A 505 -0.07 -21.70 4.08
C ASN A 505 -0.49 -22.49 5.33
N VAL A 506 -1.56 -23.28 5.23
CA VAL A 506 -2.10 -24.07 6.34
C VAL A 506 -1.92 -25.56 6.08
N ALA A 507 -1.59 -26.32 7.12
CA ALA A 507 -1.39 -27.75 6.98
C ALA A 507 -2.68 -28.50 6.63
N GLY A 508 -2.67 -29.24 5.53
CA GLY A 508 -3.83 -30.01 5.06
C GLY A 508 -4.83 -29.21 4.23
N TYR A 509 -4.78 -27.87 4.26
CA TYR A 509 -5.51 -26.99 3.35
C TYR A 509 -4.62 -26.45 2.22
N GLY A 510 -3.32 -26.27 2.45
CA GLY A 510 -2.41 -25.66 1.48
C GLY A 510 -2.47 -24.12 1.55
N PRO A 511 -2.23 -23.40 0.44
CA PRO A 511 -2.33 -21.95 0.42
C PRO A 511 -3.77 -21.50 0.72
N VAL A 512 -3.92 -20.56 1.63
CA VAL A 512 -5.20 -19.95 2.00
C VAL A 512 -5.05 -18.45 2.17
N THR A 513 -6.17 -17.73 2.05
CA THR A 513 -6.25 -16.29 2.32
C THR A 513 -7.53 -15.98 3.07
N ALA A 514 -7.42 -15.53 4.32
CA ALA A 514 -8.56 -15.15 5.15
C ALA A 514 -8.85 -13.64 5.02
N LEU A 515 -10.08 -13.28 4.64
CA LEU A 515 -10.49 -11.89 4.49
C LEU A 515 -11.33 -11.47 5.71
N THR A 516 -10.92 -10.38 6.34
CA THR A 516 -11.43 -9.89 7.62
C THR A 516 -11.80 -8.42 7.50
N LEU A 517 -12.95 -8.01 8.06
CA LEU A 517 -13.33 -6.60 8.14
C LEU A 517 -12.50 -5.92 9.23
N LEU A 518 -12.18 -4.63 9.07
CA LEU A 518 -11.26 -3.94 9.97
C LEU A 518 -11.82 -3.71 11.39
N ASP A 519 -13.14 -3.77 11.55
CA ASP A 519 -13.84 -3.75 12.85
C ASP A 519 -14.11 -5.16 13.45
N GLU A 520 -13.74 -6.26 12.78
CA GLU A 520 -14.04 -7.64 13.19
C GLU A 520 -12.78 -8.44 13.62
N GLU A 521 -12.89 -9.24 14.69
CA GLU A 521 -11.77 -10.08 15.18
C GLU A 521 -11.53 -11.35 14.35
N LYS A 522 -12.41 -11.65 13.38
CA LYS A 522 -12.42 -12.93 12.64
C LYS A 522 -12.75 -12.75 11.16
N PRO A 523 -12.17 -13.57 10.27
CA PRO A 523 -12.51 -13.52 8.86
C PRO A 523 -13.97 -13.90 8.63
N PHE A 524 -14.64 -13.13 7.77
CA PHE A 524 -15.96 -13.49 7.25
C PHE A 524 -15.86 -14.55 6.15
N ILE A 525 -14.70 -14.67 5.52
CA ILE A 525 -14.42 -15.70 4.51
C ILE A 525 -12.96 -16.14 4.53
N ILE A 526 -12.72 -17.42 4.23
CA ILE A 526 -11.38 -17.98 4.00
C ILE A 526 -11.35 -18.64 2.63
N LEU A 527 -10.54 -18.11 1.73
CA LEU A 527 -10.30 -18.63 0.40
C LEU A 527 -9.20 -19.71 0.48
N GLN A 528 -9.40 -20.85 -0.16
CA GLN A 528 -8.38 -21.91 -0.31
C GLN A 528 -7.96 -22.00 -1.76
N GLU A 529 -6.66 -22.02 -2.04
CA GLU A 529 -6.15 -21.83 -3.40
C GLU A 529 -5.37 -23.03 -3.93
N ASP A 530 -5.37 -23.20 -5.25
CA ASP A 530 -4.64 -24.27 -5.91
C ASP A 530 -3.16 -23.89 -6.20
N LYS A 531 -2.44 -24.79 -6.88
CA LYS A 531 -1.02 -24.59 -7.22
C LYS A 531 -0.77 -23.57 -8.34
N GLU A 532 -1.83 -23.01 -8.90
CA GLU A 532 -1.83 -21.98 -9.93
C GLU A 532 -2.45 -20.68 -9.35
N GLU A 533 -2.53 -20.57 -8.01
CA GLU A 533 -3.05 -19.44 -7.21
C GLU A 533 -4.51 -19.06 -7.56
N ARG A 534 -5.32 -20.03 -7.99
CA ARG A 534 -6.76 -19.86 -8.21
C ARG A 534 -7.57 -20.34 -7.02
N ILE A 535 -8.69 -19.68 -6.75
CA ILE A 535 -9.60 -20.02 -5.65
C ILE A 535 -10.26 -21.39 -5.95
N SER A 536 -10.07 -22.35 -5.06
CA SER A 536 -10.40 -23.78 -5.23
C SER A 536 -11.49 -24.29 -4.28
N ALA A 537 -11.55 -23.73 -3.07
CA ALA A 537 -12.67 -23.79 -2.14
C ALA A 537 -12.81 -22.45 -1.41
N ILE A 538 -13.98 -22.20 -0.83
CA ILE A 538 -14.34 -20.93 -0.18
C ILE A 538 -15.13 -21.27 1.07
N PHE A 539 -14.61 -20.88 2.24
CA PHE A 539 -15.21 -21.17 3.55
C PHE A 539 -15.80 -19.91 4.17
N GLY A 540 -17.09 -19.92 4.49
CA GLY A 540 -17.80 -18.77 5.07
C GLY A 540 -19.31 -18.84 4.84
N ASP A 541 -20.04 -17.85 5.37
CA ASP A 541 -21.49 -17.78 5.20
C ASP A 541 -21.87 -17.48 3.74
N GLY A 542 -22.83 -18.26 3.23
CA GLY A 542 -23.18 -18.30 1.80
C GLY A 542 -22.31 -19.24 0.96
N TRP A 543 -21.22 -19.78 1.51
CA TRP A 543 -20.27 -20.67 0.84
C TRP A 543 -20.15 -22.03 1.57
N GLU A 544 -18.98 -22.69 1.59
CA GLU A 544 -18.82 -23.90 2.40
C GLU A 544 -18.75 -23.55 3.89
N VAL A 545 -19.86 -23.78 4.59
CA VAL A 545 -19.92 -23.63 6.05
C VAL A 545 -19.19 -24.81 6.72
N LEU A 546 -17.91 -24.61 7.04
CA LEU A 546 -17.16 -25.51 7.91
C LEU A 546 -17.84 -25.62 9.28
N ALA A 547 -17.74 -26.79 9.91
CA ALA A 547 -18.12 -26.95 11.31
C ALA A 547 -17.28 -26.00 12.18
N LYS A 548 -17.90 -25.35 13.18
CA LYS A 548 -17.27 -24.23 13.91
C LYS A 548 -15.90 -24.60 14.51
N ASP A 549 -15.75 -25.80 15.06
CA ASP A 549 -14.49 -26.35 15.55
C ASP A 549 -13.38 -26.38 14.49
N LYS A 550 -13.73 -26.68 13.22
CA LYS A 550 -12.80 -26.65 12.09
C LYS A 550 -12.50 -25.24 11.59
N PHE A 551 -13.49 -24.34 11.56
CA PHE A 551 -13.27 -22.96 11.12
C PHE A 551 -12.37 -22.22 12.11
N GLU A 552 -12.63 -22.35 13.42
CA GLU A 552 -11.81 -21.75 14.48
C GLU A 552 -10.39 -22.35 14.45
N ALA A 553 -10.22 -23.66 14.22
CA ALA A 553 -8.91 -24.28 14.09
C ALA A 553 -8.16 -23.89 12.80
N LEU A 554 -8.87 -23.71 11.68
CA LEU A 554 -8.30 -23.19 10.43
C LEU A 554 -7.80 -21.74 10.62
N TRP A 555 -8.62 -20.89 11.24
CA TRP A 555 -8.22 -19.51 11.55
C TRP A 555 -7.04 -19.46 12.54
N ALA A 556 -6.98 -20.36 13.52
CA ALA A 556 -5.85 -20.48 14.42
C ALA A 556 -4.55 -20.88 13.69
N ASP A 557 -4.59 -21.86 12.78
CA ASP A 557 -3.40 -22.30 12.01
C ASP A 557 -2.89 -21.16 11.07
N ILE A 558 -3.78 -20.33 10.51
CA ILE A 558 -3.42 -19.10 9.76
C ILE A 558 -2.64 -18.08 10.63
N GLN A 559 -2.78 -18.15 11.96
CA GLN A 559 -2.08 -17.29 12.91
C GLN A 559 -0.89 -17.98 13.62
N VAL A 560 -0.55 -19.23 13.27
CA VAL A 560 0.60 -19.90 13.88
C VAL A 560 1.91 -19.27 13.40
N ARG A 561 2.78 -18.99 14.37
CA ARG A 561 4.15 -18.52 14.18
C ARG A 561 5.06 -19.34 15.09
N PRO A 562 6.35 -19.60 14.73
CA PRO A 562 7.28 -20.34 15.57
C PRO A 562 7.35 -19.84 17.02
N MET A 563 7.26 -18.52 17.21
CA MET A 563 7.21 -17.85 18.52
C MET A 563 6.03 -18.29 19.39
N MET A 564 4.85 -18.49 18.79
CA MET A 564 3.65 -18.95 19.49
C MET A 564 3.76 -20.43 19.83
N SER A 565 4.32 -21.23 18.92
CA SER A 565 4.62 -22.65 19.13
C SER A 565 5.68 -22.88 20.22
N GLN A 566 6.69 -22.03 20.29
CA GLN A 566 7.66 -21.98 21.40
C GLN A 566 6.96 -21.65 22.73
N LYS A 567 6.15 -20.58 22.74
CA LYS A 567 5.42 -20.12 23.94
C LYS A 567 4.44 -21.19 24.44
N PHE A 568 3.79 -21.91 23.53
CA PHE A 568 3.01 -23.11 23.85
C PHE A 568 3.82 -24.15 24.59
N PHE A 569 4.98 -24.57 24.06
CA PHE A 569 5.80 -25.58 24.73
C PHE A 569 6.35 -25.10 26.09
N VAL A 570 6.84 -23.87 26.19
CA VAL A 570 7.48 -23.41 27.43
C VAL A 570 6.45 -23.01 28.50
N VAL A 571 5.49 -22.15 28.16
CA VAL A 571 4.54 -21.60 29.16
C VAL A 571 3.38 -22.55 29.39
N TYR A 572 2.68 -22.97 28.33
CA TYR A 572 1.44 -23.74 28.44
C TYR A 572 1.68 -25.25 28.62
N TYR A 573 2.87 -25.77 28.28
CA TYR A 573 3.25 -27.15 28.56
C TYR A 573 4.28 -27.29 29.69
N LEU A 574 5.54 -26.87 29.57
CA LEU A 574 6.57 -27.15 30.59
C LEU A 574 6.23 -26.54 31.96
N LEU A 575 5.76 -25.29 31.99
CA LEU A 575 5.48 -24.52 33.20
C LEU A 575 4.06 -24.70 33.79
N SER A 576 3.18 -25.44 33.11
CA SER A 576 1.80 -25.71 33.57
C SER A 576 1.62 -27.14 34.08
N ASP A 577 0.70 -27.36 35.02
CA ASP A 577 0.14 -28.67 35.38
C ASP A 577 -1.15 -29.02 34.62
N GLU A 578 -1.83 -28.03 34.03
CA GLU A 578 -3.07 -28.17 33.22
C GLU A 578 -2.79 -28.68 31.78
N ARG A 579 -1.66 -29.37 31.57
CA ARG A 579 -1.14 -29.77 30.24
C ARG A 579 -2.10 -30.55 29.36
N ASN A 580 -3.01 -31.34 29.94
CA ASN A 580 -4.00 -32.11 29.17
C ASN A 580 -5.07 -31.21 28.54
N GLU A 581 -5.36 -30.08 29.17
CA GLU A 581 -6.34 -29.10 28.71
C GLU A 581 -5.65 -28.17 27.71
N ASN A 582 -4.46 -27.65 28.04
CA ASN A 582 -3.64 -26.88 27.09
C ASN A 582 -3.32 -27.64 25.79
N LEU A 583 -2.99 -28.94 25.84
CA LEU A 583 -2.79 -29.79 24.64
C LEU A 583 -4.06 -29.98 23.79
N LYS A 584 -5.23 -29.97 24.44
CA LYS A 584 -6.53 -30.18 23.79
C LYS A 584 -7.05 -28.88 23.17
N ASP A 585 -6.76 -27.76 23.82
CA ASP A 585 -7.31 -26.44 23.48
C ASP A 585 -6.37 -25.58 22.62
N ASN A 586 -5.13 -26.04 22.40
CA ASN A 586 -4.18 -25.43 21.45
C ASN A 586 -3.53 -26.50 20.52
N PRO A 587 -4.33 -27.32 19.79
CA PRO A 587 -3.82 -28.42 18.96
C PRO A 587 -3.05 -27.98 17.70
N GLU A 588 -3.03 -26.70 17.37
CA GLU A 588 -2.36 -26.11 16.20
C GLU A 588 -0.84 -26.00 16.39
N TYR A 589 -0.35 -25.72 17.59
CA TYR A 589 1.08 -25.41 17.83
C TYR A 589 2.06 -26.59 17.72
N ALA A 590 1.59 -27.80 17.43
CA ALA A 590 2.43 -29.00 17.37
C ALA A 590 2.02 -29.94 16.23
N THR A 591 3.01 -30.54 15.58
CA THR A 591 2.79 -31.64 14.63
C THR A 591 2.20 -32.87 15.33
N GLU A 592 1.51 -33.71 14.57
CA GLU A 592 0.94 -34.97 15.06
C GLU A 592 1.97 -35.93 15.71
N ASN A 593 3.26 -35.81 15.39
CA ASN A 593 4.31 -36.58 16.05
C ASN A 593 4.64 -35.99 17.43
N VAL A 594 4.84 -34.67 17.49
CA VAL A 594 5.13 -33.95 18.75
C VAL A 594 3.95 -34.02 19.73
N LYS A 595 2.69 -33.96 19.28
CA LYS A 595 1.53 -34.18 20.16
C LYS A 595 1.63 -35.50 20.93
N LYS A 596 1.96 -36.59 20.25
CA LYS A 596 2.10 -37.94 20.85
C LYS A 596 3.29 -38.01 21.82
N LEU A 597 4.35 -37.23 21.58
CA LEU A 597 5.48 -37.06 22.50
C LEU A 597 5.07 -36.26 23.77
N LEU A 598 4.30 -35.18 23.60
CA LEU A 598 3.78 -34.36 24.69
C LEU A 598 2.72 -35.12 25.53
N GLU A 599 1.84 -35.90 24.90
CA GLU A 599 0.89 -36.82 25.56
C GLU A 599 1.60 -37.90 26.41
N LYS A 600 2.74 -38.42 25.92
CA LYS A 600 3.58 -39.38 26.64
C LYS A 600 4.25 -38.73 27.87
N ASN A 601 4.76 -37.50 27.72
CA ASN A 601 5.56 -36.84 28.75
C ASN A 601 4.74 -36.03 29.77
N ARG A 602 3.41 -35.89 29.59
CA ARG A 602 2.49 -35.04 30.37
C ARG A 602 2.59 -35.13 31.90
N SER A 603 3.02 -36.27 32.44
CA SER A 603 3.15 -36.54 33.89
C SER A 603 4.48 -36.08 34.50
N MET A 604 5.33 -35.36 33.75
CA MET A 604 6.55 -34.72 34.28
C MET A 604 6.22 -33.68 35.38
N PRO A 605 7.15 -33.32 36.28
CA PRO A 605 6.96 -32.18 37.18
C PRO A 605 6.84 -30.85 36.40
N ILE A 606 6.39 -29.78 37.07
CA ILE A 606 6.50 -28.42 36.52
C ILE A 606 7.99 -28.04 36.49
N ALA A 607 8.50 -27.68 35.31
CA ALA A 607 9.91 -27.39 35.08
C ALA A 607 10.27 -25.94 35.46
N LYS A 608 10.16 -25.62 36.76
CA LYS A 608 10.32 -24.26 37.32
C LYS A 608 11.65 -23.59 37.02
N GLU A 609 12.65 -24.35 36.61
CA GLU A 609 13.92 -23.89 36.09
C GLU A 609 13.80 -22.98 34.84
N PHE A 610 12.66 -23.01 34.12
CA PHE A 610 12.38 -22.09 33.01
C PHE A 610 11.60 -20.83 33.41
N GLU A 611 11.12 -20.68 34.66
CA GLU A 611 10.41 -19.47 35.14
C GLU A 611 11.25 -18.18 35.04
N ALA A 612 12.58 -18.34 35.05
CA ALA A 612 13.56 -17.29 34.82
C ALA A 612 14.59 -17.71 33.75
N GLY A 613 14.18 -18.58 32.83
CA GLY A 613 15.00 -19.03 31.71
C GLY A 613 15.12 -17.98 30.60
N THR A 614 15.98 -18.26 29.63
CA THR A 614 16.10 -17.47 28.39
C THR A 614 15.88 -18.35 27.16
N TRP A 615 15.72 -17.75 26.00
CA TRP A 615 15.75 -18.43 24.71
C TRP A 615 16.55 -17.63 23.68
N GLN A 616 17.00 -18.35 22.65
CA GLN A 616 17.78 -17.82 21.53
C GLN A 616 17.27 -18.44 20.23
N ILE A 617 17.31 -17.67 19.14
CA ILE A 617 17.11 -18.19 17.78
C ILE A 617 18.44 -18.78 17.28
N SER A 618 18.35 -19.80 16.42
CA SER A 618 19.45 -20.36 15.67
C SER A 618 18.94 -20.87 14.31
N GLN A 619 19.83 -20.97 13.31
CA GLN A 619 19.52 -21.47 11.98
C GLN A 619 20.63 -22.41 11.48
N ASP A 620 20.28 -23.38 10.63
CA ASP A 620 21.25 -24.23 9.94
C ASP A 620 21.51 -23.81 8.49
N GLU A 621 22.37 -24.55 7.77
CA GLU A 621 22.78 -24.25 6.40
C GLU A 621 21.64 -24.29 5.35
N GLU A 622 20.43 -24.73 5.73
CA GLU A 622 19.23 -24.76 4.88
C GLU A 622 18.21 -23.65 5.26
N ASP A 623 18.66 -22.61 5.98
CA ASP A 623 17.85 -21.56 6.63
C ASP A 623 16.79 -22.11 7.62
N LYS A 624 16.90 -23.36 8.08
CA LYS A 624 15.88 -23.97 8.95
C LYS A 624 15.97 -23.40 10.38
N LEU A 625 14.85 -22.89 10.87
CA LEU A 625 14.75 -22.27 12.19
C LEU A 625 14.79 -23.29 13.34
N TYR A 626 15.57 -22.95 14.36
CA TYR A 626 15.57 -23.58 15.66
C TYR A 626 15.39 -22.53 16.77
N THR A 627 14.81 -22.94 17.89
CA THR A 627 14.85 -22.15 19.13
C THR A 627 15.51 -22.96 20.23
N ILE A 628 16.56 -22.39 20.82
CA ILE A 628 17.26 -22.97 21.96
C ILE A 628 16.60 -22.44 23.23
N ILE A 629 16.17 -23.32 24.13
CA ILE A 629 15.61 -22.96 25.44
C ILE A 629 16.66 -23.21 26.52
N ASN A 630 16.99 -22.16 27.27
CA ASN A 630 17.95 -22.17 28.37
C ASN A 630 17.21 -22.15 29.70
N ASP A 631 17.74 -22.85 30.71
CA ASP A 631 17.23 -22.68 32.07
C ASP A 631 17.77 -21.41 32.76
N LYS A 632 17.28 -21.11 33.96
CA LYS A 632 17.68 -19.96 34.81
C LYS A 632 19.17 -19.84 35.14
N ASN A 633 19.97 -20.89 34.90
CA ASN A 633 21.43 -20.88 35.05
C ASN A 633 22.15 -20.62 33.71
N ASP A 634 21.37 -20.35 32.65
CA ASP A 634 21.79 -20.14 31.26
C ASP A 634 22.34 -21.41 30.56
N GLU A 635 22.01 -22.60 31.08
CA GLU A 635 22.33 -23.90 30.48
C GLU A 635 21.32 -24.26 29.37
N HIS A 636 21.80 -24.59 28.17
CA HIS A 636 20.97 -25.09 27.06
C HIS A 636 20.26 -26.40 27.43
N ARG A 637 18.92 -26.43 27.41
CA ARG A 637 18.10 -27.61 27.76
C ARG A 637 17.38 -28.23 26.58
N PHE A 638 16.76 -27.40 25.75
CA PHE A 638 16.00 -27.86 24.58
C PHE A 638 16.49 -27.19 23.31
N ILE A 639 16.36 -27.92 22.19
CA ILE A 639 16.31 -27.35 20.86
C ILE A 639 14.95 -27.72 20.28
N LEU A 640 14.15 -26.71 19.94
CA LEU A 640 12.89 -26.85 19.23
C LEU A 640 13.16 -26.68 17.73
N SER A 641 12.57 -27.51 16.87
CA SER A 641 12.49 -27.25 15.42
C SER A 641 11.04 -27.13 14.99
N TYR A 642 10.83 -26.39 13.92
CA TYR A 642 9.51 -26.11 13.38
C TYR A 642 9.35 -26.70 11.98
N ASP A 643 8.12 -27.06 11.64
CA ASP A 643 7.75 -27.41 10.27
C ASP A 643 7.58 -26.14 9.41
N GLU A 644 7.28 -26.31 8.12
CA GLU A 644 7.03 -25.20 7.19
C GLU A 644 5.78 -24.35 7.52
N TYR A 645 5.04 -24.72 8.57
CA TYR A 645 3.86 -24.02 9.10
C TYR A 645 4.13 -23.39 10.49
N GLY A 646 5.39 -23.40 10.95
CA GLY A 646 5.77 -22.80 12.23
C GLY A 646 5.35 -23.57 13.48
N ARG A 647 4.94 -24.83 13.33
CA ARG A 647 4.47 -25.71 14.42
C ARG A 647 5.61 -26.60 14.91
N LEU A 648 5.58 -27.04 16.17
CA LEU A 648 6.61 -27.91 16.73
C LEU A 648 6.71 -29.24 15.94
N GLU A 649 7.83 -29.43 15.25
CA GLU A 649 8.15 -30.61 14.45
C GLU A 649 9.03 -31.59 15.24
N HIS A 650 9.98 -31.07 16.02
CA HIS A 650 10.80 -31.84 16.96
C HIS A 650 11.08 -31.06 18.25
N ILE A 651 11.25 -31.81 19.35
CA ILE A 651 11.67 -31.31 20.66
C ILE A 651 12.87 -32.13 21.13
N TYR A 652 14.07 -31.63 20.87
CA TYR A 652 15.31 -32.30 21.27
C TYR A 652 15.73 -31.88 22.67
N GLY A 653 16.11 -32.85 23.51
CA GLY A 653 16.51 -32.60 24.91
C GLY A 653 16.75 -33.89 25.70
N ASP A 654 17.25 -33.77 26.92
CA ASP A 654 17.52 -34.92 27.79
C ASP A 654 16.21 -35.61 28.20
N GLU A 655 16.08 -36.91 27.91
CA GLU A 655 14.84 -37.72 27.98
C GLU A 655 13.78 -37.44 26.87
N TRP A 656 14.08 -36.57 25.91
CA TRP A 656 13.23 -36.23 24.76
C TRP A 656 13.79 -36.82 23.45
N GLU A 657 13.65 -36.13 22.31
CA GLU A 657 14.22 -36.59 21.03
C GLU A 657 15.74 -36.36 20.99
N THR A 658 16.45 -37.27 20.30
CA THR A 658 17.91 -37.17 20.11
C THR A 658 18.23 -36.50 18.78
N ILE A 659 19.08 -35.48 18.82
CA ILE A 659 19.71 -34.85 17.66
C ILE A 659 21.18 -35.32 17.54
N ASP A 660 21.73 -35.37 16.33
CA ASP A 660 23.15 -35.67 16.10
C ASP A 660 24.05 -34.62 16.75
N ASP A 661 25.13 -35.03 17.43
CA ASP A 661 26.02 -34.11 18.17
C ASP A 661 26.66 -33.04 17.26
N THR A 662 26.91 -33.35 15.99
CA THR A 662 27.46 -32.40 15.00
C THR A 662 26.43 -31.32 14.70
N LYS A 663 25.17 -31.72 14.45
CA LYS A 663 24.08 -30.76 14.18
C LYS A 663 23.68 -29.99 15.44
N LYS A 664 23.68 -30.63 16.62
CA LYS A 664 23.49 -29.98 17.93
C LYS A 664 24.52 -28.89 18.16
N LYS A 665 25.79 -29.19 17.88
CA LYS A 665 26.87 -28.21 18.00
C LYS A 665 26.72 -27.07 16.99
N ALA A 666 26.43 -27.35 15.72
CA ALA A 666 26.20 -26.32 14.70
C ALA A 666 25.06 -25.36 15.12
N ILE A 667 23.95 -25.88 15.65
CA ILE A 667 22.83 -25.07 16.15
C ILE A 667 23.26 -24.18 17.34
N TYR A 668 24.10 -24.67 18.26
CA TYR A 668 24.62 -23.84 19.36
C TYR A 668 25.70 -22.84 18.91
N ASP A 669 26.56 -23.20 17.95
CA ASP A 669 27.57 -22.31 17.37
C ASP A 669 26.92 -21.18 16.54
N ASN A 670 25.74 -21.42 15.94
CA ASN A 670 24.95 -20.48 15.14
C ASN A 670 23.86 -19.72 15.95
N ALA A 671 23.89 -19.76 17.28
CA ALA A 671 22.89 -19.10 18.11
C ALA A 671 23.07 -17.57 18.16
N GLU A 672 21.98 -16.80 18.06
CA GLU A 672 22.01 -15.34 18.23
C GLU A 672 22.58 -14.95 19.61
N GLU A 673 23.47 -13.94 19.68
CA GLU A 673 24.04 -13.46 20.95
C GLU A 673 22.98 -12.85 21.90
N GLU A 674 21.87 -12.35 21.36
CA GLU A 674 20.78 -11.75 22.13
C GLU A 674 19.93 -12.83 22.81
N LYS A 675 20.06 -12.96 24.14
CA LYS A 675 19.25 -13.88 24.96
C LYS A 675 17.99 -13.19 25.46
N ILE A 676 16.83 -13.70 25.07
CA ILE A 676 15.53 -13.10 25.38
C ILE A 676 14.88 -13.87 26.55
N GLY A 677 14.23 -13.16 27.47
CA GLY A 677 13.53 -13.76 28.60
C GLY A 677 12.36 -14.66 28.20
N VAL A 678 12.07 -15.67 29.01
CA VAL A 678 10.84 -16.50 28.89
C VAL A 678 9.59 -15.75 29.37
N TYR A 679 9.76 -14.68 30.16
CA TYR A 679 8.73 -13.76 30.66
C TYR A 679 9.19 -12.30 30.48
#